data_AF-A0A4Q1F8A9-F1
#
_entry.id   AF-A0A4Q1F8A9-F1
#
_cell.length_a   1.000
_cell.length_b   1.000
_cell.length_c   1.000
_cell.angle_alpha   90.00
_cell.angle_beta   90.00
_cell.angle_gamma   90.00
#
_symmetry.space_group_name_H-M   'P 1'
#
loop_
_entity.id
_entity.type
_entity.pdbx_description
1 polymer ?
#
loop_
_entity_poly.entity_id
_entity_poly.type
_entity_poly.pdbx_seq_one_letter_code
_entity_poly.pdbx_strand_id
1 'polypeptide(L)'
;MGIKKRTICTLAGLFLTSTMIVFGQEKAPIRKLHYAPEGNSFVLKNGTRKFNRALYGSNTGFRVETGDLPEFAMYMPGMGGNFKLGLTNGKESKWITEAAKIDTRYVLGTMQYTIEDPILEGGKLFIDVVALKESEGFIVKLYSEKWSKKTSLIWAYGGATGKKFSRDGDIGADPESVFYLQPNYCLNNKYTLKKESFLLDYGSESNKQKTGNNKSVTGFFPNSDVRLADANVQNKPLELFNSKSEALPLISGKVSSISDKGSYWLFVPEVSKVNYTQKTIAELFEKSVTATHLLANRIKVKTPDNYINTLGSALAIASDGIWESPAYLHGAIAWRMYLNAWRGAYTADPLGWHDRAKTHFTSYSNSQVTSPESGPVVFDEEKNLARQKEEIGTSMFSSGYISRSPNKNNVAHHYDMNLVFFDQMFRHFKWTGDLTFLKEMWPTIERHLKWEKRNFDPDNDGLYDAYASIWASDALQYSGGGVIHSSAYNYYANKMAAELAKKLNIDAVPFEKEADKILKATNNQLWIPKKGIFAEYKDALGNRILHDSPGVWSIYHTIDSELSNPFESYQMLDYINNQIPHIPIAADGLDKKDLYVISTTNWQPYTWSTNNVALAEQLHTSLAFWQGGQSEQAYTMWESALIESMYLGASPGGFEQLMYQDAMRGELYRDFADPIGMASRTLVEGLFGIQPDAVNEVLTIKPGFPEKWENASLEIPDISIDFSRKDKKDSYHIENHFVAKMDLKLLLKAPFDGVESISVNGKNVSWKGIPESIGTPKISVEVPYNKVYDVVINWKSGTFRKIYTKPSYNSGDALNISITKGEMVSIYDPQGVLSQIDKKERTLQSIVNGEGNKTFFIQMKQGELSWWYPVELNIKPKESNQKDFNWDIPLDKSQRTETVSLSSFFNAKVTDIFNYEYLSPRPKTVTLQLPKQGIGNWCYPNVSVQIDDKGLREKAKQTGKITTSNGVPFQTPSDENQKNIIFTSMWDNFPESINIPLNGKASHAYFMLAGTTNPMQSRIVNGEIKIEYTDGTSEVLPLKNPENWWPIEQDYFIDGLAFTTDAARPPRVYFKTGEISRDFKDFKTIKGFSSYGVDGGAGTILELPLDKNKTLKSLTLKTIANDVVIGLMSLTLIR
;
A
#
# COMPACT_ATOMS: atom_id res chain seq x y z
N MET A 1 14.46 -58.15 -12.85
CA MET A 1 15.86 -58.62 -13.01
C MET A 1 16.32 -58.17 -14.38
N GLY A 2 17.29 -57.29 -14.59
CA GLY A 2 18.38 -56.73 -13.78
C GLY A 2 19.59 -56.69 -14.72
N ILE A 3 20.28 -55.55 -14.87
CA ILE A 3 21.64 -55.41 -15.42
C ILE A 3 22.10 -53.94 -15.35
N LYS A 4 23.43 -53.77 -15.18
CA LYS A 4 24.36 -52.63 -15.37
C LYS A 4 24.68 -51.78 -14.13
N LYS A 5 25.90 -51.29 -13.88
CA LYS A 5 27.33 -51.52 -14.30
C LYS A 5 28.13 -50.43 -13.49
N ARG A 6 29.16 -50.71 -12.67
CA ARG A 6 30.63 -50.66 -12.95
C ARG A 6 31.07 -49.44 -13.82
N THR A 7 32.07 -48.60 -13.52
CA THR A 7 33.11 -48.48 -12.46
C THR A 7 33.88 -47.15 -12.62
N ILE A 8 34.51 -46.68 -11.52
CA ILE A 8 35.81 -45.96 -11.38
C ILE A 8 35.90 -44.42 -11.50
N CYS A 9 36.59 -43.90 -10.47
CA CYS A 9 36.93 -42.55 -10.02
C CYS A 9 37.67 -41.63 -11.00
N THR A 10 37.35 -40.32 -10.93
CA THR A 10 38.34 -39.23 -10.82
C THR A 10 37.66 -37.92 -10.34
N LEU A 11 38.45 -37.07 -9.67
CA LEU A 11 38.19 -35.69 -9.22
C LEU A 11 37.33 -35.45 -7.96
N ALA A 12 38.03 -35.39 -6.84
CA ALA A 12 37.70 -34.49 -5.73
C ALA A 12 38.26 -33.10 -6.05
N GLY A 13 37.41 -32.07 -6.06
CA GLY A 13 37.81 -30.67 -6.24
C GLY A 13 36.62 -29.75 -6.54
N LEU A 14 36.35 -28.83 -5.61
CA LEU A 14 35.42 -27.69 -5.69
C LEU A 14 33.90 -27.99 -5.75
N PHE A 15 33.31 -28.18 -4.58
CA PHE A 15 31.98 -27.65 -4.25
C PHE A 15 32.02 -27.09 -2.83
N LEU A 16 32.74 -25.97 -2.65
CA LEU A 16 32.55 -25.11 -1.48
C LEU A 16 31.32 -24.25 -1.77
N THR A 17 30.20 -24.84 -1.39
CA THR A 17 28.95 -24.24 -0.94
C THR A 17 28.98 -22.72 -0.76
N SER A 18 28.21 -22.04 -1.60
CA SER A 18 27.48 -20.82 -1.24
C SER A 18 26.49 -21.16 -0.13
N THR A 19 26.95 -21.24 1.12
CA THR A 19 26.07 -21.17 2.29
C THR A 19 25.67 -19.72 2.47
N MET A 20 24.50 -19.34 1.91
CA MET A 20 23.72 -18.27 2.51
C MET A 20 23.45 -18.70 3.95
N ILE A 21 24.09 -18.03 4.91
CA ILE A 21 23.74 -18.15 6.31
C ILE A 21 22.41 -17.42 6.44
N VAL A 22 21.33 -18.17 6.26
CA VAL A 22 19.99 -17.77 6.68
C VAL A 22 20.04 -17.68 8.19
N PHE A 23 20.18 -16.48 8.74
CA PHE A 23 19.91 -16.26 10.15
C PHE A 23 18.45 -16.65 10.39
N GLY A 24 18.26 -17.65 11.26
CA GLY A 24 16.96 -18.21 11.55
C GLY A 24 16.04 -17.18 12.19
N GLN A 25 15.09 -16.67 11.42
CA GLN A 25 13.73 -16.62 11.93
C GLN A 25 13.28 -18.07 12.15
N GLU A 26 12.63 -18.35 13.28
CA GLU A 26 11.82 -19.56 13.39
C GLU A 26 11.03 -19.71 12.09
N LYS A 27 11.09 -20.88 11.44
CA LYS A 27 10.26 -21.14 10.26
C LYS A 27 8.82 -20.93 10.69
N ALA A 28 8.27 -19.76 10.37
CA ALA A 28 6.87 -19.47 10.59
C ALA A 28 6.09 -20.64 9.97
N PRO A 29 5.10 -21.21 10.69
CA PRO A 29 4.33 -22.31 10.14
C PRO A 29 3.77 -21.87 8.78
N ILE A 30 3.92 -22.73 7.77
CA ILE A 30 3.41 -22.45 6.43
C ILE A 30 1.92 -22.11 6.58
N ARG A 31 1.55 -20.88 6.20
CA ARG A 31 0.15 -20.39 6.24
C ARG A 31 -0.72 -21.34 5.43
N LYS A 32 -1.97 -21.54 5.81
CA LYS A 32 -2.93 -22.33 5.01
C LYS A 32 -3.84 -21.39 4.23
N LEU A 33 -4.32 -21.85 3.08
CA LEU A 33 -5.43 -21.22 2.38
C LEU A 33 -6.60 -21.09 3.35
N HIS A 34 -7.07 -19.86 3.58
CA HIS A 34 -8.10 -19.60 4.58
C HIS A 34 -9.50 -19.79 3.99
N TYR A 35 -9.75 -19.29 2.79
CA TYR A 35 -10.96 -19.57 2.02
C TYR A 35 -10.60 -20.12 0.65
N ALA A 36 -11.43 -21.01 0.12
CA ALA A 36 -11.34 -21.46 -1.27
C ALA A 36 -12.43 -20.79 -2.13
N PRO A 37 -12.17 -20.53 -3.42
CA PRO A 37 -13.20 -20.09 -4.35
C PRO A 37 -14.13 -21.23 -4.74
N GLU A 38 -15.44 -21.00 -4.71
CA GLU A 38 -16.45 -21.90 -5.26
C GLU A 38 -17.57 -21.11 -5.95
N GLY A 39 -17.46 -20.97 -7.28
CA GLY A 39 -18.34 -20.08 -8.04
C GLY A 39 -18.25 -18.64 -7.52
N ASN A 40 -19.36 -18.09 -7.03
CA ASN A 40 -19.44 -16.74 -6.45
C ASN A 40 -19.30 -16.73 -4.92
N SER A 41 -18.71 -17.79 -4.34
CA SER A 41 -18.63 -17.98 -2.90
C SER A 41 -17.19 -18.10 -2.41
N PHE A 42 -16.93 -17.55 -1.23
CA PHE A 42 -15.78 -17.90 -0.40
C PHE A 42 -16.21 -19.02 0.55
N VAL A 43 -15.56 -20.18 0.45
CA VAL A 43 -15.91 -21.36 1.27
C VAL A 43 -14.78 -21.73 2.20
N LEU A 44 -15.12 -22.09 3.43
CA LEU A 44 -14.17 -22.55 4.45
C LEU A 44 -14.77 -23.73 5.20
N LYS A 45 -13.93 -24.72 5.52
CA LYS A 45 -14.31 -25.90 6.30
C LYS A 45 -13.57 -25.88 7.62
N ASN A 46 -14.29 -25.90 8.73
CA ASN A 46 -13.77 -25.90 10.09
C ASN A 46 -12.81 -24.73 10.34
N GLY A 47 -13.26 -23.51 10.01
CA GLY A 47 -12.56 -22.30 10.38
C GLY A 47 -12.59 -22.04 11.89
N THR A 48 -11.95 -20.96 12.34
CA THR A 48 -11.67 -20.74 13.77
C THR A 48 -11.97 -19.33 14.25
N ARG A 49 -12.15 -18.37 13.34
CA ARG A 49 -12.37 -16.98 13.68
C ARG A 49 -13.85 -16.67 13.88
N LYS A 50 -14.13 -15.72 14.75
CA LYS A 50 -15.43 -15.08 14.94
C LYS A 50 -15.34 -13.64 14.48
N PHE A 51 -16.46 -13.03 14.10
CA PHE A 51 -16.53 -11.58 13.84
C PHE A 51 -15.51 -11.06 12.79
N ASN A 52 -14.98 -11.93 11.92
CA ASN A 52 -14.02 -11.59 10.88
C ASN A 52 -14.67 -11.18 9.55
N ARG A 53 -16.00 -11.15 9.44
CA ARG A 53 -16.72 -10.54 8.31
C ARG A 53 -17.92 -9.71 8.78
N ALA A 54 -17.94 -8.43 8.42
CA ALA A 54 -19.10 -7.58 8.59
C ALA A 54 -20.11 -7.75 7.44
N LEU A 55 -21.41 -7.79 7.77
CA LEU A 55 -22.50 -7.62 6.81
C LEU A 55 -23.09 -6.22 6.98
N TYR A 56 -22.93 -5.37 5.95
CA TYR A 56 -23.33 -3.96 5.97
C TYR A 56 -24.83 -3.78 5.70
N GLY A 57 -25.49 -2.94 6.51
CA GLY A 57 -26.92 -2.62 6.39
C GLY A 57 -27.21 -1.34 5.60
N SER A 58 -28.01 -0.44 6.18
CA SER A 58 -28.62 0.74 5.55
C SER A 58 -27.70 1.97 5.39
N ASN A 59 -26.47 1.79 4.90
CA ASN A 59 -25.44 2.85 4.74
C ASN A 59 -25.22 3.76 5.99
N THR A 60 -25.57 3.30 7.19
CA THR A 60 -25.21 3.92 8.47
C THR A 60 -23.99 3.22 9.05
N GLY A 61 -23.58 3.60 10.27
CA GLY A 61 -22.58 2.84 11.03
C GLY A 61 -23.03 1.45 11.52
N PHE A 62 -24.26 1.02 11.18
CA PHE A 62 -24.78 -0.29 11.55
C PHE A 62 -24.17 -1.43 10.73
N ARG A 63 -23.86 -2.53 11.43
CA ARG A 63 -23.53 -3.83 10.81
C ARG A 63 -23.77 -4.97 11.78
N VAL A 64 -23.87 -6.17 11.23
CA VAL A 64 -23.72 -7.42 12.00
C VAL A 64 -22.37 -8.04 11.71
N GLU A 65 -21.65 -8.35 12.78
CA GLU A 65 -20.40 -9.09 12.74
C GLU A 65 -20.68 -10.58 12.70
N THR A 66 -20.10 -11.25 11.72
CA THR A 66 -20.18 -12.70 11.47
C THR A 66 -18.76 -13.26 11.31
N GLY A 67 -18.58 -14.58 11.19
CA GLY A 67 -17.25 -15.10 10.95
C GLY A 67 -17.20 -16.55 10.50
N ASP A 68 -16.06 -17.20 10.65
CA ASP A 68 -15.94 -18.63 10.36
C ASP A 68 -16.87 -19.47 11.22
N LEU A 69 -17.07 -19.04 12.47
CA LEU A 69 -17.90 -19.68 13.46
C LEU A 69 -19.23 -18.91 13.62
N PRO A 70 -20.38 -19.60 13.74
CA PRO A 70 -21.71 -18.97 13.81
C PRO A 70 -22.01 -18.36 15.19
N GLU A 71 -21.37 -17.23 15.46
CA GLU A 71 -21.65 -16.32 16.57
C GLU A 71 -21.69 -14.90 16.03
N PHE A 72 -22.67 -14.10 16.47
CA PHE A 72 -23.01 -12.85 15.81
C PHE A 72 -23.02 -11.68 16.78
N ALA A 73 -22.48 -10.52 16.37
CA ALA A 73 -22.52 -9.32 17.18
C ALA A 73 -23.15 -8.16 16.42
N MET A 74 -23.99 -7.39 17.10
CA MET A 74 -24.64 -6.21 16.56
C MET A 74 -23.79 -4.98 16.90
N TYR A 75 -23.46 -4.16 15.91
CA TYR A 75 -22.76 -2.89 16.12
C TYR A 75 -23.57 -1.73 15.54
N MET A 76 -23.84 -0.71 16.37
CA MET A 76 -24.61 0.50 16.02
C MET A 76 -23.94 1.71 16.67
N PRO A 77 -23.00 2.35 15.94
CA PRO A 77 -21.77 2.90 16.49
C PRO A 77 -21.58 2.65 17.99
N GLY A 78 -21.13 1.43 18.30
CA GLY A 78 -20.97 0.87 19.65
C GLY A 78 -21.60 -0.52 19.78
N MET A 79 -21.16 -1.29 20.78
CA MET A 79 -21.61 -2.67 21.00
C MET A 79 -23.11 -2.75 21.34
N GLY A 80 -23.90 -3.29 20.42
CA GLY A 80 -25.35 -3.44 20.52
C GLY A 80 -25.82 -4.76 21.11
N GLY A 81 -24.93 -5.75 21.21
CA GLY A 81 -25.20 -7.07 21.80
C GLY A 81 -24.57 -8.21 20.99
N ASN A 82 -24.50 -9.38 21.59
CA ASN A 82 -23.99 -10.62 21.03
C ASN A 82 -25.10 -11.69 21.05
N PHE A 83 -25.19 -12.47 19.98
CA PHE A 83 -26.15 -13.55 19.78
C PHE A 83 -25.43 -14.90 19.63
N LYS A 84 -25.74 -15.83 20.53
CA LYS A 84 -25.16 -17.19 20.56
C LYS A 84 -26.22 -18.26 20.33
N LEU A 85 -25.79 -19.36 19.72
CA LEU A 85 -26.61 -20.55 19.46
C LEU A 85 -25.93 -21.79 20.02
N GLY A 86 -26.70 -22.65 20.67
CA GLY A 86 -26.27 -23.91 21.26
C GLY A 86 -27.26 -25.04 21.01
N LEU A 87 -26.76 -26.27 21.05
CA LEU A 87 -27.55 -27.49 20.88
C LEU A 87 -27.61 -28.25 22.19
N THR A 88 -28.72 -28.95 22.44
CA THR A 88 -28.86 -29.88 23.56
C THR A 88 -29.60 -31.13 23.14
N ASN A 89 -29.15 -32.27 23.64
CA ASN A 89 -29.84 -33.56 23.56
C ASN A 89 -29.83 -34.20 24.96
N GLY A 90 -30.99 -34.23 25.61
CA GLY A 90 -31.09 -34.65 27.01
C GLY A 90 -30.29 -33.74 27.97
N LYS A 91 -29.26 -34.29 28.62
CA LYS A 91 -28.36 -33.54 29.54
C LYS A 91 -27.11 -33.00 28.85
N GLU A 92 -26.82 -33.46 27.64
CA GLU A 92 -25.69 -32.99 26.87
C GLU A 92 -26.05 -31.66 26.20
N SER A 93 -25.11 -30.72 26.20
CA SER A 93 -25.24 -29.47 25.45
C SER A 93 -23.89 -28.92 25.05
N LYS A 94 -23.88 -28.19 23.94
CA LYS A 94 -22.67 -27.67 23.29
C LYS A 94 -22.99 -26.41 22.49
N TRP A 95 -22.11 -25.41 22.53
CA TRP A 95 -22.22 -24.25 21.63
C TRP A 95 -22.00 -24.67 20.18
N ILE A 96 -22.72 -24.07 19.23
CA ILE A 96 -22.60 -24.45 17.81
C ILE A 96 -21.19 -24.14 17.28
N THR A 97 -20.52 -23.14 17.84
CA THR A 97 -19.12 -22.81 17.53
C THR A 97 -18.11 -23.92 17.89
N GLU A 98 -18.54 -24.94 18.64
CA GLU A 98 -17.74 -26.11 19.01
C GLU A 98 -18.18 -27.40 18.26
N ALA A 99 -19.07 -27.26 17.27
CA ALA A 99 -19.57 -28.38 16.48
C ALA A 99 -18.44 -29.12 15.75
N ALA A 100 -18.60 -30.43 15.57
CA ALA A 100 -17.59 -31.28 14.93
C ALA A 100 -17.27 -30.87 13.48
N LYS A 101 -18.26 -30.37 12.74
CA LYS A 101 -18.10 -29.88 11.38
C LYS A 101 -18.90 -28.60 11.15
N ILE A 102 -18.22 -27.57 10.66
CA ILE A 102 -18.78 -26.28 10.28
C ILE A 102 -18.29 -25.96 8.87
N ASP A 103 -19.19 -25.98 7.89
CA ASP A 103 -18.90 -25.49 6.54
C ASP A 103 -19.48 -24.07 6.44
N THR A 104 -18.61 -23.07 6.22
CA THR A 104 -18.94 -21.64 6.18
C THR A 104 -18.84 -21.12 4.75
N ARG A 105 -19.82 -20.33 4.35
CA ARG A 105 -19.90 -19.73 3.01
C ARG A 105 -20.26 -18.25 3.10
N TYR A 106 -19.37 -17.38 2.64
CA TYR A 106 -19.69 -15.98 2.35
C TYR A 106 -20.04 -15.87 0.87
N VAL A 107 -21.28 -15.46 0.57
CA VAL A 107 -21.81 -15.45 -0.79
C VAL A 107 -22.74 -14.25 -0.98
N LEU A 108 -22.46 -13.45 -2.01
CA LEU A 108 -23.28 -12.30 -2.43
C LEU A 108 -23.69 -11.37 -1.25
N GLY A 109 -22.79 -11.11 -0.31
CA GLY A 109 -23.06 -10.22 0.83
C GLY A 109 -23.83 -10.86 2.00
N THR A 110 -24.04 -12.17 1.98
CA THR A 110 -24.69 -12.94 3.06
C THR A 110 -23.75 -14.01 3.62
N MET A 111 -24.00 -14.45 4.86
CA MET A 111 -23.23 -15.52 5.48
C MET A 111 -24.10 -16.74 5.73
N GLN A 112 -23.59 -17.92 5.33
CA GLN A 112 -24.28 -19.19 5.43
C GLN A 112 -23.40 -20.23 6.14
N TYR A 113 -24.01 -21.09 6.95
CA TYR A 113 -23.33 -22.17 7.65
C TYR A 113 -24.09 -23.48 7.50
N THR A 114 -23.35 -24.58 7.32
CA THR A 114 -23.86 -25.95 7.50
C THR A 114 -23.17 -26.60 8.69
N ILE A 115 -23.97 -27.02 9.66
CA ILE A 115 -23.52 -27.60 10.91
C ILE A 115 -23.85 -29.10 10.94
N GLU A 116 -22.83 -29.91 11.20
CA GLU A 116 -22.97 -31.34 11.45
C GLU A 116 -22.25 -31.68 12.76
N ASP A 117 -22.96 -32.31 13.70
CA ASP A 117 -22.40 -32.72 14.98
C ASP A 117 -23.14 -33.97 15.48
N PRO A 118 -22.46 -34.89 16.20
CA PRO A 118 -23.11 -36.06 16.80
C PRO A 118 -24.36 -35.74 17.64
N ILE A 119 -24.42 -34.56 18.27
CA ILE A 119 -25.59 -34.15 19.07
C ILE A 119 -26.88 -34.03 18.25
N LEU A 120 -26.77 -33.85 16.92
CA LEU A 120 -27.89 -33.78 15.98
C LEU A 120 -28.41 -35.16 15.52
N GLU A 121 -27.83 -36.27 15.99
CA GLU A 121 -28.24 -37.65 15.67
C GLU A 121 -28.32 -37.93 14.14
N GLY A 122 -27.37 -37.39 13.36
CA GLY A 122 -27.30 -37.55 11.90
C GLY A 122 -28.14 -36.53 11.11
N GLY A 123 -28.79 -35.59 11.78
CA GLY A 123 -29.39 -34.41 11.17
C GLY A 123 -28.37 -33.31 10.86
N LYS A 124 -28.80 -32.32 10.08
CA LYS A 124 -28.01 -31.12 9.74
C LYS A 124 -28.77 -29.87 10.11
N LEU A 125 -28.04 -28.85 10.56
CA LEU A 125 -28.59 -27.52 10.82
C LEU A 125 -27.94 -26.52 9.85
N PHE A 126 -28.77 -25.66 9.27
CA PHE A 126 -28.37 -24.60 8.37
C PHE A 126 -28.68 -23.25 9.01
N ILE A 127 -27.78 -22.28 8.81
CA ILE A 127 -27.89 -20.94 9.38
C ILE A 127 -27.59 -19.93 8.28
N ASP A 128 -28.53 -19.04 7.98
CA ASP A 128 -28.34 -17.92 7.05
C ASP A 128 -28.46 -16.60 7.80
N VAL A 129 -27.57 -15.65 7.49
CA VAL A 129 -27.53 -14.33 8.13
C VAL A 129 -27.53 -13.23 7.09
N VAL A 130 -28.38 -12.23 7.30
CA VAL A 130 -28.50 -11.05 6.44
C VAL A 130 -28.69 -9.79 7.26
N ALA A 131 -28.01 -8.71 6.87
CA ALA A 131 -28.27 -7.37 7.40
C ALA A 131 -29.46 -6.75 6.65
N LEU A 132 -30.29 -5.99 7.36
CA LEU A 132 -31.37 -5.24 6.75
C LEU A 132 -30.82 -4.08 5.92
N LYS A 133 -31.40 -3.85 4.74
CA LYS A 133 -30.97 -2.78 3.82
C LYS A 133 -31.77 -1.49 3.93
N GLU A 134 -33.03 -1.57 4.35
CA GLU A 134 -33.92 -0.39 4.47
C GLU A 134 -33.98 0.19 5.89
N SER A 135 -33.45 -0.53 6.87
CA SER A 135 -33.35 -0.11 8.27
C SER A 135 -32.14 -0.77 8.92
N GLU A 136 -31.75 -0.28 10.09
CA GLU A 136 -30.76 -0.97 10.91
C GLU A 136 -31.35 -2.26 11.50
N GLY A 137 -30.55 -3.31 11.59
CA GLY A 137 -30.97 -4.61 12.10
C GLY A 137 -30.48 -5.79 11.28
N PHE A 138 -30.59 -7.00 11.82
CA PHE A 138 -30.21 -8.21 11.11
C PHE A 138 -31.17 -9.37 11.43
N ILE A 139 -31.22 -10.32 10.51
CA ILE A 139 -32.02 -11.54 10.63
C ILE A 139 -31.11 -12.75 10.58
N VAL A 140 -31.40 -13.72 11.45
CA VAL A 140 -30.82 -15.06 11.41
C VAL A 140 -31.93 -16.06 11.12
N LYS A 141 -31.80 -16.82 10.04
CA LYS A 141 -32.71 -17.90 9.63
C LYS A 141 -32.05 -19.24 9.93
N LEU A 142 -32.73 -20.10 10.69
CA LEU A 142 -32.33 -21.49 10.94
C LEU A 142 -33.31 -22.45 10.28
N TYR A 143 -32.81 -23.45 9.59
CA TYR A 143 -33.61 -24.58 9.10
C TYR A 143 -32.82 -25.87 9.24
N SER A 144 -33.50 -27.02 9.23
CA SER A 144 -32.84 -28.29 9.49
C SER A 144 -33.27 -29.40 8.55
N GLU A 145 -32.37 -30.36 8.35
CA GLU A 145 -32.66 -31.65 7.75
C GLU A 145 -32.64 -32.72 8.87
N LYS A 146 -33.72 -33.50 9.01
CA LYS A 146 -33.84 -34.61 9.99
C LYS A 146 -33.64 -34.18 11.45
N TRP A 147 -34.38 -33.18 11.93
CA TRP A 147 -34.34 -32.77 13.35
C TRP A 147 -34.80 -33.89 14.30
N SER A 148 -33.96 -34.28 15.26
CA SER A 148 -34.33 -35.26 16.28
C SER A 148 -35.29 -34.68 17.32
N LYS A 149 -36.32 -35.45 17.70
CA LYS A 149 -37.27 -35.08 18.77
C LYS A 149 -36.61 -34.91 20.15
N LYS A 150 -35.40 -35.44 20.34
CA LYS A 150 -34.63 -35.30 21.58
C LYS A 150 -33.74 -34.06 21.59
N THR A 151 -33.53 -33.44 20.42
CA THR A 151 -32.69 -32.25 20.27
C THR A 151 -33.51 -30.99 20.50
N SER A 152 -32.93 -30.01 21.18
CA SER A 152 -33.46 -28.65 21.28
C SER A 152 -32.36 -27.64 20.95
N LEU A 153 -32.75 -26.49 20.43
CA LEU A 153 -31.87 -25.34 20.25
C LEU A 153 -31.97 -24.44 21.48
N ILE A 154 -30.82 -23.95 21.96
CA ILE A 154 -30.72 -22.88 22.95
C ILE A 154 -30.14 -21.66 22.26
N TRP A 155 -30.75 -20.50 22.48
CA TRP A 155 -30.22 -19.21 22.03
C TRP A 155 -30.01 -18.28 23.22
N ALA A 156 -29.06 -17.36 23.09
CA ALA A 156 -28.77 -16.35 24.09
C ALA A 156 -28.48 -15.01 23.41
N TYR A 157 -28.99 -13.93 23.99
CA TYR A 157 -28.70 -12.56 23.57
C TYR A 157 -28.36 -11.69 24.78
N GLY A 158 -27.31 -10.88 24.68
CA GLY A 158 -26.89 -9.96 25.73
C GLY A 158 -25.57 -9.27 25.43
N GLY A 159 -24.94 -8.67 26.44
CA GLY A 159 -23.65 -8.00 26.27
C GLY A 159 -23.74 -6.67 25.51
N ALA A 160 -24.86 -5.96 25.61
CA ALA A 160 -25.04 -4.65 24.99
C ALA A 160 -24.54 -3.54 25.91
N THR A 161 -23.63 -2.69 25.44
CA THR A 161 -23.02 -1.62 26.26
C THR A 161 -23.10 -0.25 25.60
N GLY A 162 -23.22 -0.20 24.28
CA GLY A 162 -23.06 1.02 23.49
C GLY A 162 -21.63 1.56 23.45
N LYS A 163 -20.66 0.83 24.00
CA LYS A 163 -19.23 1.19 24.01
C LYS A 163 -18.67 1.17 22.60
N LYS A 164 -17.95 2.23 22.22
CA LYS A 164 -17.12 2.28 21.02
C LYS A 164 -15.74 1.66 21.29
N PHE A 165 -15.20 0.97 20.30
CA PHE A 165 -13.86 0.36 20.37
C PHE A 165 -12.81 1.29 19.73
N SER A 166 -11.52 0.95 19.82
CA SER A 166 -10.44 1.87 19.39
C SER A 166 -10.53 2.23 17.91
N ARG A 167 -10.89 1.24 17.08
CA ARG A 167 -11.11 1.35 15.64
C ARG A 167 -12.39 0.62 15.26
N ASP A 168 -13.43 0.83 16.07
CA ASP A 168 -14.77 0.26 15.87
C ASP A 168 -14.79 -1.29 15.77
N GLY A 169 -13.78 -1.98 16.30
CA GLY A 169 -13.71 -3.45 16.31
C GLY A 169 -13.05 -4.05 15.08
N ASP A 170 -12.26 -3.27 14.33
CA ASP A 170 -11.65 -3.74 13.09
C ASP A 170 -10.44 -4.66 13.31
N ILE A 171 -10.18 -5.50 12.31
CA ILE A 171 -9.12 -6.51 12.27
C ILE A 171 -7.74 -5.84 12.38
N GLY A 172 -6.87 -6.47 13.18
CA GLY A 172 -5.50 -6.03 13.45
C GLY A 172 -5.41 -4.87 14.46
N ALA A 173 -6.48 -4.12 14.69
CA ALA A 173 -6.49 -2.94 15.55
C ALA A 173 -7.20 -3.14 16.89
N ASP A 174 -8.37 -3.80 16.88
CA ASP A 174 -9.07 -4.21 18.08
C ASP A 174 -9.07 -5.75 18.18
N PRO A 175 -8.92 -6.35 19.37
CA PRO A 175 -8.97 -7.79 19.52
C PRO A 175 -10.41 -8.30 19.31
N GLU A 176 -10.58 -9.43 18.61
CA GLU A 176 -11.88 -10.07 18.36
C GLU A 176 -12.78 -10.17 19.61
N SER A 177 -12.17 -10.39 20.78
CA SER A 177 -12.84 -10.47 22.09
C SER A 177 -13.71 -9.26 22.46
N VAL A 178 -13.54 -8.10 21.81
CA VAL A 178 -14.40 -6.93 22.04
C VAL A 178 -15.87 -7.20 21.67
N PHE A 179 -16.14 -8.19 20.81
CA PHE A 179 -17.50 -8.58 20.40
C PHE A 179 -18.08 -9.74 21.21
N TYR A 180 -17.31 -10.35 22.11
CA TYR A 180 -17.78 -11.50 22.89
C TYR A 180 -18.89 -11.10 23.84
N LEU A 181 -19.75 -12.06 24.20
CA LEU A 181 -20.70 -11.90 25.29
C LEU A 181 -19.95 -11.93 26.64
N GLN A 182 -19.32 -10.82 26.98
CA GLN A 182 -18.61 -10.67 28.25
C GLN A 182 -19.62 -10.43 29.38
N PRO A 183 -19.47 -11.08 30.56
CA PRO A 183 -20.40 -10.85 31.68
C PRO A 183 -20.52 -9.37 32.05
N ASN A 184 -19.41 -8.64 32.09
CA ASN A 184 -19.39 -7.21 32.41
C ASN A 184 -20.16 -6.34 31.40
N TYR A 185 -20.34 -6.81 30.17
CA TYR A 185 -21.14 -6.08 29.17
C TYR A 185 -22.65 -6.19 29.43
N CYS A 186 -23.08 -7.15 30.24
CA CYS A 186 -24.47 -7.29 30.67
C CYS A 186 -24.81 -6.39 31.87
N LEU A 187 -23.84 -5.66 32.42
CA LEU A 187 -24.10 -4.72 33.50
C LEU A 187 -25.17 -3.70 33.07
N ASN A 188 -26.16 -3.47 33.95
CA ASN A 188 -27.29 -2.57 33.72
C ASN A 188 -28.19 -2.91 32.52
N ASN A 189 -28.00 -4.04 31.84
CA ASN A 189 -28.92 -4.48 30.79
C ASN A 189 -30.30 -4.75 31.43
N LYS A 190 -31.37 -4.19 30.87
CA LYS A 190 -32.74 -4.36 31.40
C LYS A 190 -33.64 -4.94 30.32
N TYR A 191 -34.27 -6.07 30.63
CA TYR A 191 -35.12 -6.79 29.69
C TYR A 191 -36.60 -6.64 30.05
N THR A 192 -37.42 -6.31 29.04
CA THR A 192 -38.88 -6.42 29.09
C THR A 192 -39.31 -7.53 28.14
N LEU A 193 -39.86 -8.62 28.70
CA LEU A 193 -40.24 -9.81 27.93
C LEU A 193 -41.69 -9.75 27.44
N LYS A 194 -41.91 -10.21 26.21
CA LYS A 194 -43.21 -10.50 25.60
C LYS A 194 -43.18 -11.93 25.04
N LYS A 195 -44.32 -12.45 24.56
CA LYS A 195 -44.46 -13.86 24.13
C LYS A 195 -43.39 -14.31 23.12
N GLU A 196 -43.16 -13.51 22.07
CA GLU A 196 -42.23 -13.83 20.96
C GLU A 196 -41.28 -12.66 20.66
N SER A 197 -41.10 -11.77 21.65
CA SER A 197 -40.18 -10.64 21.55
C SER A 197 -39.68 -10.17 22.91
N PHE A 198 -38.58 -9.43 22.90
CA PHE A 198 -38.05 -8.73 24.07
C PHE A 198 -37.64 -7.31 23.68
N LEU A 199 -37.68 -6.40 24.66
CA LEU A 199 -37.00 -5.12 24.59
C LEU A 199 -35.82 -5.17 25.57
N LEU A 200 -34.63 -4.85 25.09
CA LEU A 200 -33.43 -4.66 25.89
C LEU A 200 -33.12 -3.16 25.94
N ASP A 201 -33.16 -2.57 27.12
CA ASP A 201 -32.61 -1.23 27.37
C ASP A 201 -31.19 -1.36 27.93
N TYR A 202 -30.25 -0.60 27.37
CA TYR A 202 -28.82 -0.62 27.73
C TYR A 202 -28.19 0.76 27.54
N GLY A 203 -26.91 0.91 27.91
CA GLY A 203 -26.11 2.09 27.56
C GLY A 203 -25.48 2.84 28.73
N SER A 204 -24.66 3.83 28.35
CA SER A 204 -23.86 4.78 29.17
C SER A 204 -22.61 4.22 29.89
N GLU A 205 -21.57 3.84 29.13
CA GLU A 205 -20.20 3.66 29.66
C GLU A 205 -19.14 4.57 29.03
N SER A 206 -19.53 5.63 28.29
CA SER A 206 -18.54 6.58 27.76
C SER A 206 -18.01 7.58 28.80
N ASN A 207 -18.67 7.76 29.95
CA ASN A 207 -18.17 8.61 31.04
C ASN A 207 -18.33 7.86 32.37
N LYS A 208 -17.21 7.58 33.03
CA LYS A 208 -17.18 7.02 34.39
C LYS A 208 -18.13 7.83 35.30
N GLN A 209 -19.27 7.22 35.64
CA GLN A 209 -20.38 7.65 36.51
C GLN A 209 -21.56 8.45 35.86
N LYS A 210 -22.78 7.88 36.01
CA LYS A 210 -24.11 8.54 36.13
C LYS A 210 -24.94 8.96 34.89
N THR A 211 -25.12 8.13 33.86
CA THR A 211 -26.35 8.23 33.04
C THR A 211 -26.98 6.85 32.83
N GLY A 212 -28.30 6.73 32.90
CA GLY A 212 -29.00 5.45 32.78
C GLY A 212 -29.02 4.88 31.35
N ASN A 213 -29.72 3.76 31.18
CA ASN A 213 -29.93 3.12 29.87
C ASN A 213 -30.60 4.10 28.89
N ASN A 214 -29.91 4.43 27.79
CA ASN A 214 -30.35 5.41 26.79
C ASN A 214 -30.39 4.86 25.35
N LYS A 215 -30.06 3.59 25.17
CA LYS A 215 -30.19 2.85 23.91
C LYS A 215 -31.07 1.63 24.15
N SER A 216 -31.68 1.12 23.08
CA SER A 216 -32.44 -0.12 23.17
C SER A 216 -32.36 -0.96 21.89
N VAL A 217 -32.61 -2.26 22.07
CA VAL A 217 -32.74 -3.25 20.99
C VAL A 217 -34.03 -4.01 21.22
N THR A 218 -34.84 -4.15 20.18
CA THR A 218 -35.97 -5.08 20.17
C THR A 218 -35.55 -6.36 19.44
N GLY A 219 -35.66 -7.51 20.12
CA GLY A 219 -35.46 -8.82 19.51
C GLY A 219 -36.78 -9.56 19.33
N PHE A 220 -36.96 -10.20 18.18
CA PHE A 220 -38.09 -11.09 17.88
C PHE A 220 -37.55 -12.50 17.62
N PHE A 221 -38.26 -13.52 18.12
CA PHE A 221 -37.79 -14.91 18.11
C PHE A 221 -38.96 -15.87 17.86
N PRO A 222 -38.72 -17.11 17.37
CA PRO A 222 -39.77 -18.11 17.23
C PRO A 222 -40.26 -18.58 18.60
N ASN A 223 -41.44 -19.21 18.68
CA ASN A 223 -41.99 -19.74 19.93
C ASN A 223 -40.91 -20.50 20.75
N SER A 224 -40.54 -19.92 21.89
CA SER A 224 -39.42 -20.34 22.73
C SER A 224 -39.84 -20.34 24.21
N ASP A 225 -39.33 -21.29 25.00
CA ASP A 225 -39.32 -21.14 26.45
C ASP A 225 -38.20 -20.16 26.81
N VAL A 226 -38.54 -18.95 27.27
CA VAL A 226 -37.58 -17.86 27.50
C VAL A 226 -37.45 -17.50 28.98
N ARG A 227 -36.23 -17.16 29.39
CA ARG A 227 -35.95 -16.64 30.73
C ARG A 227 -34.70 -15.77 30.76
N LEU A 228 -34.55 -15.02 31.85
CA LEU A 228 -33.32 -14.31 32.15
C LEU A 228 -32.32 -15.27 32.82
N ALA A 229 -31.09 -15.27 32.32
CA ALA A 229 -29.97 -16.08 32.78
C ALA A 229 -28.81 -15.20 33.26
N ASP A 230 -27.87 -15.78 33.99
CA ASP A 230 -26.65 -15.09 34.45
C ASP A 230 -25.53 -15.23 33.43
N ALA A 231 -25.01 -14.10 32.96
CA ALA A 231 -23.90 -14.04 32.02
C ALA A 231 -22.59 -14.65 32.55
N ASN A 232 -22.43 -14.90 33.84
CA ASN A 232 -21.26 -15.65 34.36
C ASN A 232 -21.31 -17.15 34.02
N VAL A 233 -22.48 -17.70 33.69
CA VAL A 233 -22.69 -19.15 33.54
C VAL A 233 -22.79 -19.50 32.05
N GLN A 234 -21.67 -19.42 31.32
CA GLN A 234 -21.65 -19.59 29.86
C GLN A 234 -20.92 -20.84 29.35
N ASN A 235 -20.38 -21.69 30.23
CA ASN A 235 -19.56 -22.85 29.84
C ASN A 235 -20.33 -23.83 28.94
N LYS A 236 -21.61 -24.06 29.22
CA LYS A 236 -22.49 -24.90 28.40
C LYS A 236 -23.85 -24.22 28.18
N PRO A 237 -24.48 -24.37 26.99
CA PRO A 237 -25.78 -23.74 26.71
C PRO A 237 -26.88 -24.14 27.70
N LEU A 238 -26.97 -25.42 28.07
CA LEU A 238 -28.00 -25.89 29.01
C LEU A 238 -27.77 -25.40 30.43
N GLU A 239 -26.52 -25.19 30.82
CA GLU A 239 -26.17 -24.61 32.12
C GLU A 239 -26.59 -23.14 32.17
N LEU A 240 -26.29 -22.37 31.12
CA LEU A 240 -26.73 -20.99 30.96
C LEU A 240 -28.26 -20.89 31.06
N PHE A 241 -28.97 -21.68 30.27
CA PHE A 241 -30.44 -21.67 30.24
C PHE A 241 -31.07 -22.03 31.59
N ASN A 242 -30.40 -22.81 32.44
CA ASN A 242 -30.90 -23.19 33.76
C ASN A 242 -30.42 -22.27 34.89
N SER A 243 -29.51 -21.33 34.61
CA SER A 243 -29.04 -20.36 35.59
C SER A 243 -30.14 -19.37 35.99
N LYS A 244 -29.97 -18.73 37.16
CA LYS A 244 -30.87 -17.69 37.64
C LYS A 244 -30.21 -16.33 37.42
N SER A 245 -30.93 -15.41 36.78
CA SER A 245 -30.46 -14.04 36.60
C SER A 245 -30.15 -13.37 37.95
N GLU A 246 -28.93 -12.85 38.08
CA GLU A 246 -28.50 -11.97 39.18
C GLU A 246 -28.18 -10.57 38.64
N ALA A 247 -27.01 -10.01 38.93
CA ALA A 247 -26.62 -8.63 38.58
C ALA A 247 -26.26 -8.42 37.10
N LEU A 248 -25.98 -9.49 36.35
CA LEU A 248 -25.52 -9.45 34.96
C LEU A 248 -26.48 -10.23 34.05
N PRO A 249 -27.71 -9.72 33.83
CA PRO A 249 -28.75 -10.44 33.10
C PRO A 249 -28.43 -10.55 31.61
N LEU A 250 -28.72 -11.72 31.04
CA LEU A 250 -28.93 -11.90 29.60
C LEU A 250 -30.25 -12.65 29.35
N ILE A 251 -30.80 -12.57 28.15
CA ILE A 251 -31.95 -13.39 27.77
C ILE A 251 -31.49 -14.69 27.13
N SER A 252 -32.08 -15.81 27.54
CA SER A 252 -31.89 -17.11 26.90
C SER A 252 -33.23 -17.77 26.59
N GLY A 253 -33.33 -18.44 25.44
CA GLY A 253 -34.51 -19.17 25.03
C GLY A 253 -34.20 -20.57 24.55
N LYS A 254 -35.16 -21.49 24.75
CA LYS A 254 -35.10 -22.87 24.29
C LYS A 254 -36.21 -23.16 23.28
N VAL A 255 -35.84 -23.65 22.10
CA VAL A 255 -36.74 -24.06 21.02
C VAL A 255 -36.69 -25.59 20.89
N SER A 256 -37.84 -26.23 20.97
CA SER A 256 -37.96 -27.70 20.95
C SER A 256 -37.78 -28.32 19.57
N SER A 257 -38.04 -27.57 18.49
CA SER A 257 -37.91 -28.06 17.11
C SER A 257 -37.57 -26.93 16.15
N ILE A 258 -36.67 -27.19 15.21
CA ILE A 258 -36.38 -26.29 14.08
C ILE A 258 -37.08 -26.80 12.83
N SER A 259 -37.89 -25.93 12.22
CA SER A 259 -38.67 -26.25 11.02
C SER A 259 -37.77 -26.46 9.79
N ASP A 260 -38.18 -27.34 8.88
CA ASP A 260 -37.59 -27.46 7.54
C ASP A 260 -37.90 -26.22 6.67
N LYS A 261 -38.95 -25.47 7.00
CA LYS A 261 -39.34 -24.21 6.34
C LYS A 261 -38.66 -22.95 6.90
N GLY A 262 -37.86 -23.09 7.95
CA GLY A 262 -37.14 -21.98 8.58
C GLY A 262 -37.77 -21.44 9.87
N SER A 263 -36.94 -20.96 10.78
CA SER A 263 -37.26 -20.24 12.02
C SER A 263 -36.36 -19.01 12.11
N TYR A 264 -36.92 -17.87 12.53
CA TYR A 264 -36.27 -16.57 12.31
C TYR A 264 -36.11 -15.77 13.61
N TRP A 265 -34.91 -15.22 13.79
CA TRP A 265 -34.59 -14.22 14.80
C TRP A 265 -34.34 -12.88 14.11
N LEU A 266 -34.96 -11.82 14.60
CA LEU A 266 -34.79 -10.45 14.10
C LEU A 266 -34.35 -9.56 15.25
N PHE A 267 -33.29 -8.78 15.03
CA PHE A 267 -32.82 -7.77 15.98
C PHE A 267 -32.81 -6.41 15.30
N VAL A 268 -33.49 -5.43 15.89
CA VAL A 268 -33.58 -4.06 15.38
C VAL A 268 -33.29 -3.06 16.51
N PRO A 269 -32.71 -1.88 16.20
CA PRO A 269 -32.57 -0.83 17.20
C PRO A 269 -33.93 -0.29 17.65
N GLU A 270 -33.91 0.33 18.82
CA GLU A 270 -35.03 1.06 19.41
C GLU A 270 -36.25 0.18 19.73
N VAL A 271 -37.29 0.81 20.28
CA VAL A 271 -38.61 0.18 20.48
C VAL A 271 -39.27 0.03 19.11
N SER A 272 -39.34 -1.20 18.61
CA SER A 272 -40.00 -1.45 17.32
C SER A 272 -41.45 -0.97 17.36
N LYS A 273 -41.82 -0.08 16.43
CA LYS A 273 -43.20 0.34 16.21
C LYS A 273 -44.04 -0.72 15.49
N VAL A 274 -43.38 -1.76 14.97
CA VAL A 274 -43.99 -2.88 14.25
C VAL A 274 -43.89 -4.15 15.10
N ASN A 275 -45.00 -4.87 15.24
CA ASN A 275 -45.01 -6.16 15.90
C ASN A 275 -44.80 -7.28 14.87
N TYR A 276 -43.57 -7.78 14.76
CA TYR A 276 -43.23 -8.80 13.78
C TYR A 276 -43.68 -10.20 14.21
N THR A 277 -44.27 -10.94 13.27
CA THR A 277 -44.55 -12.38 13.36
C THR A 277 -43.51 -13.17 12.57
N GLN A 278 -43.37 -14.49 12.81
CA GLN A 278 -42.46 -15.34 12.02
C GLN A 278 -42.70 -15.24 10.51
N LYS A 279 -43.95 -15.13 10.07
CA LYS A 279 -44.29 -14.95 8.63
C LYS A 279 -43.74 -13.63 8.09
N THR A 280 -43.96 -12.52 8.79
CA THR A 280 -43.48 -11.19 8.36
C THR A 280 -41.95 -11.07 8.45
N ILE A 281 -41.30 -11.79 9.37
CA ILE A 281 -39.83 -11.84 9.42
C ILE A 281 -39.29 -12.63 8.23
N ALA A 282 -39.93 -13.73 7.83
CA ALA A 282 -39.54 -14.47 6.63
C ALA A 282 -39.66 -13.61 5.36
N GLU A 283 -40.76 -12.84 5.22
CA GLU A 283 -40.92 -11.89 4.12
C GLU A 283 -39.82 -10.81 4.12
N LEU A 284 -39.47 -10.27 5.29
CA LEU A 284 -38.39 -9.28 5.44
C LEU A 284 -37.01 -9.88 5.15
N PHE A 285 -36.78 -11.14 5.51
CA PHE A 285 -35.56 -11.89 5.21
C PHE A 285 -35.37 -12.01 3.69
N GLU A 286 -36.36 -12.54 2.98
CA GLU A 286 -36.30 -12.71 1.52
C GLU A 286 -36.14 -11.36 0.81
N LYS A 287 -36.81 -10.31 1.30
CA LYS A 287 -36.62 -8.94 0.80
C LYS A 287 -35.18 -8.46 0.98
N SER A 288 -34.58 -8.68 2.16
CA SER A 288 -33.22 -8.25 2.47
C SER A 288 -32.16 -9.04 1.70
N VAL A 289 -32.35 -10.34 1.53
CA VAL A 289 -31.50 -11.19 0.68
C VAL A 289 -31.59 -10.74 -0.76
N THR A 290 -32.80 -10.51 -1.29
CA THR A 290 -32.99 -10.02 -2.67
C THR A 290 -32.32 -8.67 -2.89
N ALA A 291 -32.48 -7.72 -1.97
CA ALA A 291 -31.83 -6.42 -2.06
C ALA A 291 -30.29 -6.53 -2.01
N THR A 292 -29.77 -7.40 -1.15
CA THR A 292 -28.32 -7.63 -1.03
C THR A 292 -27.76 -8.32 -2.27
N HIS A 293 -28.46 -9.31 -2.83
CA HIS A 293 -28.09 -9.97 -4.07
C HIS A 293 -28.18 -9.03 -5.28
N LEU A 294 -29.16 -8.13 -5.33
CA LEU A 294 -29.25 -7.11 -6.37
C LEU A 294 -28.04 -6.18 -6.33
N LEU A 295 -27.65 -5.74 -5.13
CA LEU A 295 -26.43 -4.96 -4.93
C LEU A 295 -25.18 -5.75 -5.34
N ALA A 296 -25.03 -6.99 -4.87
CA ALA A 296 -23.86 -7.82 -5.17
C ALA A 296 -23.73 -8.16 -6.66
N ASN A 297 -24.84 -8.36 -7.38
CA ASN A 297 -24.86 -8.65 -8.81
C ASN A 297 -24.81 -7.40 -9.70
N ARG A 298 -24.64 -6.21 -9.12
CA ARG A 298 -24.36 -4.99 -9.87
C ARG A 298 -23.08 -5.11 -10.70
N ILE A 299 -22.13 -5.91 -10.23
CA ILE A 299 -20.84 -6.18 -10.87
C ILE A 299 -20.73 -7.70 -11.00
N LYS A 300 -20.76 -8.21 -12.23
CA LYS A 300 -20.58 -9.65 -12.47
C LYS A 300 -19.29 -9.85 -13.23
N VAL A 301 -18.46 -10.76 -12.73
CA VAL A 301 -17.17 -11.10 -13.30
C VAL A 301 -17.15 -12.60 -13.53
N LYS A 302 -16.72 -13.02 -14.72
CA LYS A 302 -16.46 -14.42 -15.03
C LYS A 302 -15.18 -14.55 -15.81
N THR A 303 -14.26 -15.33 -15.28
CA THR A 303 -12.94 -15.55 -15.86
C THR A 303 -12.54 -17.03 -15.71
N PRO A 304 -11.50 -17.48 -16.43
CA PRO A 304 -10.88 -18.79 -16.24
C PRO A 304 -10.21 -18.93 -14.86
N ASP A 305 -9.97 -17.81 -14.18
CA ASP A 305 -9.39 -17.81 -12.84
C ASP A 305 -10.48 -17.76 -11.76
N ASN A 306 -10.62 -18.87 -11.03
CA ASN A 306 -11.66 -19.01 -10.02
C ASN A 306 -11.53 -18.02 -8.87
N TYR A 307 -10.32 -17.50 -8.59
CA TYR A 307 -10.12 -16.52 -7.52
C TYR A 307 -10.66 -15.13 -7.88
N ILE A 308 -10.88 -14.85 -9.18
CA ILE A 308 -11.36 -13.54 -9.63
C ILE A 308 -12.89 -13.47 -9.69
N ASN A 309 -13.57 -14.62 -9.77
CA ASN A 309 -15.03 -14.68 -10.00
C ASN A 309 -15.86 -14.19 -8.80
N THR A 310 -15.27 -14.11 -7.61
CA THR A 310 -15.93 -13.56 -6.41
C THR A 310 -15.80 -12.03 -6.30
N LEU A 311 -14.83 -11.44 -7.00
CA LEU A 311 -14.41 -10.04 -6.85
C LEU A 311 -15.57 -9.06 -7.06
N GLY A 312 -16.36 -9.24 -8.12
CA GLY A 312 -17.46 -8.32 -8.43
C GLY A 312 -18.43 -8.16 -7.26
N SER A 313 -18.84 -9.28 -6.66
CA SER A 313 -19.76 -9.26 -5.53
C SER A 313 -19.15 -8.66 -4.25
N ALA A 314 -17.90 -9.01 -3.94
CA ALA A 314 -17.19 -8.47 -2.78
C ALA A 314 -17.02 -6.95 -2.91
N LEU A 315 -16.60 -6.49 -4.10
CA LEU A 315 -16.35 -5.09 -4.41
C LEU A 315 -17.63 -4.25 -4.36
N ALA A 316 -18.75 -4.75 -4.90
CA ALA A 316 -20.04 -4.06 -4.83
C ALA A 316 -20.49 -3.84 -3.38
N ILE A 317 -20.33 -4.86 -2.52
CA ILE A 317 -20.71 -4.79 -1.11
C ILE A 317 -19.78 -3.84 -0.33
N ALA A 318 -18.47 -3.93 -0.55
CA ALA A 318 -17.50 -3.06 0.14
C ALA A 318 -17.66 -1.59 -0.27
N SER A 319 -17.85 -1.32 -1.57
CA SER A 319 -18.10 0.02 -2.10
C SER A 319 -19.39 0.65 -1.58
N ASP A 320 -20.44 -0.15 -1.35
CA ASP A 320 -21.65 0.33 -0.68
C ASP A 320 -21.41 0.55 0.82
N GLY A 321 -20.57 -0.27 1.46
CA GLY A 321 -20.18 -0.13 2.87
C GLY A 321 -19.46 1.18 3.20
N ILE A 322 -18.68 1.73 2.27
CA ILE A 322 -17.99 3.02 2.43
C ILE A 322 -18.84 4.23 2.01
N TRP A 323 -20.08 4.04 1.56
CA TRP A 323 -20.97 5.14 1.22
C TRP A 323 -21.82 5.56 2.43
N GLU A 324 -21.88 6.86 2.71
CA GLU A 324 -22.86 7.49 3.61
C GLU A 324 -23.19 8.87 3.07
N SER A 325 -24.46 9.14 2.76
CA SER A 325 -24.82 10.43 2.15
C SER A 325 -24.41 11.61 3.05
N PRO A 326 -23.68 12.61 2.52
CA PRO A 326 -23.53 12.92 1.09
C PRO A 326 -22.23 12.45 0.41
N ALA A 327 -21.37 11.66 1.08
CA ALA A 327 -20.02 11.39 0.58
C ALA A 327 -19.48 9.98 0.91
N TYR A 328 -18.58 9.49 0.06
CA TYR A 328 -17.74 8.35 0.41
C TYR A 328 -16.88 8.64 1.66
N LEU A 329 -16.86 7.67 2.57
CA LEU A 329 -16.13 7.66 3.83
C LEU A 329 -14.71 7.11 3.65
N HIS A 330 -13.83 7.34 4.62
CA HIS A 330 -12.45 6.87 4.57
C HIS A 330 -12.29 5.35 4.85
N GLY A 331 -13.28 4.71 5.46
CA GLY A 331 -13.35 3.26 5.60
C GLY A 331 -14.73 2.79 6.01
N ALA A 332 -15.03 1.51 5.82
CA ALA A 332 -16.34 0.97 6.18
C ALA A 332 -16.47 0.74 7.70
N ILE A 333 -15.34 0.44 8.37
CA ILE A 333 -15.25 0.09 9.79
C ILE A 333 -14.21 0.98 10.48
N ALA A 334 -12.91 0.66 10.38
CA ALA A 334 -11.89 1.59 10.85
C ALA A 334 -11.95 2.87 10.01
N TRP A 335 -11.77 4.01 10.69
CA TRP A 335 -11.84 5.32 10.04
C TRP A 335 -13.16 5.59 9.31
N ARG A 336 -14.27 5.02 9.77
CA ARG A 336 -15.62 5.33 9.26
C ARG A 336 -16.03 6.77 9.59
N MET A 337 -15.53 7.71 8.80
CA MET A 337 -15.82 9.13 8.94
C MET A 337 -15.62 9.86 7.62
N TYR A 338 -16.22 11.05 7.52
CA TYR A 338 -15.90 11.98 6.46
C TYR A 338 -14.46 12.49 6.61
N LEU A 339 -13.70 12.29 5.56
CA LEU A 339 -12.36 12.82 5.37
C LEU A 339 -12.23 13.04 3.87
N ASN A 340 -11.93 14.29 3.47
CA ASN A 340 -12.00 14.68 2.08
C ASN A 340 -11.09 13.81 1.21
N ALA A 341 -11.69 13.26 0.15
CA ALA A 341 -11.02 12.90 -1.09
C ALA A 341 -9.81 11.95 -1.01
N TRP A 342 -9.89 10.95 -0.16
CA TRP A 342 -9.07 9.74 -0.31
C TRP A 342 -9.52 8.93 -1.53
N ARG A 343 -8.86 7.82 -1.84
CA ARG A 343 -9.14 7.06 -3.07
C ARG A 343 -10.52 6.37 -3.10
N GLY A 344 -11.31 6.43 -2.03
CA GLY A 344 -12.63 5.82 -1.94
C GLY A 344 -13.61 6.17 -3.06
N ALA A 345 -13.69 7.45 -3.46
CA ALA A 345 -14.67 7.86 -4.47
C ALA A 345 -14.32 7.43 -5.91
N TYR A 346 -13.08 6.97 -6.17
CA TYR A 346 -12.74 6.32 -7.44
C TYR A 346 -13.60 5.09 -7.75
N THR A 347 -14.28 4.54 -6.75
CA THR A 347 -15.21 3.43 -6.94
C THR A 347 -16.49 3.82 -7.68
N ALA A 348 -16.87 5.11 -7.64
CA ALA A 348 -18.21 5.53 -8.00
C ALA A 348 -18.49 5.33 -9.50
N ASP A 349 -17.75 6.01 -10.37
CA ASP A 349 -17.99 5.96 -11.82
C ASP A 349 -17.67 4.61 -12.46
N PRO A 350 -16.53 3.93 -12.17
CA PRO A 350 -16.25 2.60 -12.70
C PRO A 350 -17.33 1.56 -12.38
N LEU A 351 -18.08 1.75 -11.29
CA LEU A 351 -19.16 0.87 -10.86
C LEU A 351 -20.57 1.48 -11.11
N GLY A 352 -20.65 2.56 -11.89
CA GLY A 352 -21.89 3.18 -12.38
C GLY A 352 -22.68 3.98 -11.35
N TRP A 353 -22.10 4.36 -10.21
CA TRP A 353 -22.72 5.20 -9.17
C TRP A 353 -22.48 6.70 -9.40
N HIS A 354 -22.78 7.18 -10.60
CA HIS A 354 -22.58 8.59 -10.99
C HIS A 354 -23.37 9.57 -10.12
N ASP A 355 -24.53 9.16 -9.60
CA ASP A 355 -25.36 9.93 -8.67
C ASP A 355 -24.64 10.15 -7.32
N ARG A 356 -24.00 9.11 -6.78
CA ARG A 356 -23.18 9.19 -5.58
C ARG A 356 -21.92 10.03 -5.83
N ALA A 357 -21.28 9.86 -7.00
CA ALA A 357 -20.14 10.68 -7.42
C ALA A 357 -20.50 12.17 -7.44
N LYS A 358 -21.57 12.55 -8.14
CA LYS A 358 -22.07 13.92 -8.20
C LYS A 358 -22.39 14.48 -6.82
N THR A 359 -23.08 13.72 -5.98
CA THR A 359 -23.39 14.12 -4.59
C THR A 359 -22.12 14.37 -3.76
N HIS A 360 -21.13 13.48 -3.87
CA HIS A 360 -19.83 13.62 -3.22
C HIS A 360 -19.12 14.91 -3.68
N PHE A 361 -18.97 15.12 -4.99
CA PHE A 361 -18.28 16.28 -5.56
C PHE A 361 -18.99 17.60 -5.23
N THR A 362 -20.32 17.65 -5.31
CA THR A 362 -21.08 18.84 -4.90
C THR A 362 -20.85 19.16 -3.43
N SER A 363 -20.94 18.16 -2.54
CA SER A 363 -20.85 18.41 -1.10
C SER A 363 -19.47 18.89 -0.64
N TYR A 364 -18.39 18.37 -1.23
CA TYR A 364 -17.03 18.84 -0.94
C TYR A 364 -16.70 20.15 -1.67
N SER A 365 -17.25 20.41 -2.86
CA SER A 365 -17.13 21.73 -3.50
C SER A 365 -17.74 22.84 -2.66
N ASN A 366 -18.87 22.58 -1.99
CA ASN A 366 -19.44 23.50 -0.98
C ASN A 366 -18.55 23.71 0.25
N SER A 367 -17.56 22.84 0.46
CA SER A 367 -16.58 22.90 1.54
C SER A 367 -15.32 23.67 1.14
N GLN A 368 -15.23 24.17 -0.09
CA GLN A 368 -14.09 24.97 -0.52
C GLN A 368 -14.09 26.31 0.20
N VAL A 369 -12.95 26.65 0.81
CA VAL A 369 -12.71 27.97 1.37
C VAL A 369 -12.72 28.99 0.23
N THR A 370 -13.38 30.12 0.45
CA THR A 370 -13.54 31.19 -0.55
C THR A 370 -12.90 32.52 -0.15
N SER A 371 -12.50 32.68 1.12
CA SER A 371 -11.88 33.90 1.65
C SER A 371 -11.07 33.58 2.92
N PRO A 372 -9.93 34.25 3.17
CA PRO A 372 -9.27 35.24 2.29
C PRO A 372 -8.67 34.59 1.04
N GLU A 373 -8.35 35.39 0.02
CA GLU A 373 -7.74 34.87 -1.22
C GLU A 373 -6.38 34.22 -0.98
N SER A 374 -5.59 34.80 -0.09
CA SER A 374 -4.29 34.28 0.37
C SER A 374 -4.06 34.64 1.83
N GLY A 375 -3.06 34.00 2.44
CA GLY A 375 -2.68 34.22 3.84
C GLY A 375 -1.17 34.04 4.04
N PRO A 376 -0.64 34.35 5.24
CA PRO A 376 0.75 34.10 5.56
C PRO A 376 1.06 32.61 5.67
N VAL A 377 2.29 32.20 5.36
CA VAL A 377 2.84 30.88 5.71
C VAL A 377 3.13 30.89 7.21
N VAL A 378 2.52 29.95 7.96
CA VAL A 378 2.62 29.90 9.42
C VAL A 378 2.83 28.46 9.85
N PHE A 379 4.04 28.15 10.32
CA PHE A 379 4.36 26.86 10.89
C PHE A 379 3.83 26.72 12.32
N ASP A 380 3.43 25.51 12.68
CA ASP A 380 2.88 25.19 14.01
C ASP A 380 4.00 24.95 15.03
N GLU A 381 4.16 25.89 15.97
CA GLU A 381 5.15 25.78 17.05
C GLU A 381 4.87 24.60 18.00
N GLU A 382 3.61 24.23 18.22
CA GLU A 382 3.24 23.08 19.07
C GLU A 382 3.55 21.74 18.41
N LYS A 383 3.85 21.76 17.11
CA LYS A 383 4.27 20.61 16.30
C LYS A 383 5.72 20.78 15.84
N ASN A 384 6.53 21.52 16.61
CA ASN A 384 7.95 21.69 16.36
C ASN A 384 8.27 22.13 14.92
N LEU A 385 7.41 22.97 14.34
CA LEU A 385 7.51 23.53 12.99
C LEU A 385 7.38 22.50 11.84
N ALA A 386 7.01 21.25 12.14
CA ALA A 386 7.00 20.17 11.16
C ALA A 386 5.91 20.33 10.07
N ARG A 387 4.90 21.18 10.32
CA ARG A 387 3.75 21.40 9.44
C ARG A 387 3.13 22.78 9.65
N GLN A 388 2.22 23.19 8.77
CA GLN A 388 1.47 24.44 8.91
C GLN A 388 0.48 24.38 10.08
N LYS A 389 0.22 25.54 10.68
CA LYS A 389 -0.78 25.73 11.72
C LYS A 389 -2.18 25.58 11.14
N GLU A 390 -2.99 24.67 11.71
CA GLU A 390 -4.37 24.38 11.30
C GLU A 390 -5.34 25.53 11.64
N GLU A 391 -5.19 26.65 10.92
CA GLU A 391 -5.94 27.89 11.15
C GLU A 391 -6.39 28.51 9.82
N ILE A 392 -7.71 28.70 9.66
CA ILE A 392 -8.30 29.37 8.48
C ILE A 392 -7.70 30.77 8.33
N GLY A 393 -7.33 31.13 7.10
CA GLY A 393 -6.72 32.42 6.77
C GLY A 393 -5.19 32.41 6.72
N THR A 394 -4.54 31.29 7.06
CA THR A 394 -3.15 31.03 6.67
C THR A 394 -3.07 30.62 5.18
N SER A 395 -1.87 30.58 4.60
CA SER A 395 -1.66 30.29 3.17
C SER A 395 -2.29 28.96 2.73
N MET A 396 -2.03 27.89 3.48
CA MET A 396 -2.62 26.57 3.22
C MET A 396 -4.15 26.59 3.36
N PHE A 397 -4.67 27.29 4.37
CA PHE A 397 -6.11 27.30 4.69
C PHE A 397 -6.81 28.58 4.19
N SER A 398 -6.56 28.94 2.92
CA SER A 398 -7.15 30.09 2.21
C SER A 398 -8.00 29.66 1.00
N SER A 399 -8.52 30.63 0.23
CA SER A 399 -9.31 30.43 -1.00
C SER A 399 -8.74 29.33 -1.90
N GLY A 400 -9.50 28.25 -2.07
CA GLY A 400 -9.18 27.08 -2.88
C GLY A 400 -9.01 25.77 -2.10
N TYR A 401 -8.71 25.83 -0.80
CA TYR A 401 -8.63 24.67 0.08
C TYR A 401 -10.00 23.99 0.28
N ILE A 402 -10.09 22.66 0.14
CA ILE A 402 -11.30 21.89 0.50
C ILE A 402 -11.22 21.51 1.97
N SER A 403 -12.14 22.03 2.78
CA SER A 403 -12.23 21.67 4.20
C SER A 403 -12.73 20.24 4.40
N ARG A 404 -12.24 19.61 5.48
CA ARG A 404 -12.35 18.16 5.74
C ARG A 404 -13.78 17.60 5.77
N SER A 405 -14.77 18.41 6.14
CA SER A 405 -16.16 17.95 6.32
C SER A 405 -17.05 18.41 5.17
N PRO A 406 -17.85 17.53 4.55
CA PRO A 406 -18.81 17.90 3.51
C PRO A 406 -19.72 19.05 3.94
N ASN A 407 -19.98 19.97 3.02
CA ASN A 407 -20.75 21.21 3.19
C ASN A 407 -20.27 22.13 4.32
N LYS A 408 -18.99 22.07 4.72
CA LYS A 408 -18.41 22.98 5.71
C LYS A 408 -17.09 23.54 5.20
N ASN A 409 -17.01 24.86 5.05
CA ASN A 409 -15.85 25.55 4.48
C ASN A 409 -14.96 26.26 5.52
N ASN A 410 -15.03 25.86 6.79
CA ASN A 410 -14.39 26.58 7.90
C ASN A 410 -13.61 25.67 8.85
N VAL A 411 -13.31 24.43 8.45
CA VAL A 411 -12.56 23.47 9.26
C VAL A 411 -11.21 23.21 8.60
N ALA A 412 -10.16 23.83 9.14
CA ALA A 412 -8.79 23.56 8.72
C ALA A 412 -8.36 22.14 9.14
N HIS A 413 -7.59 21.48 8.28
CA HIS A 413 -7.04 20.15 8.52
C HIS A 413 -5.78 19.91 7.68
N HIS A 414 -4.73 19.35 8.27
CA HIS A 414 -3.37 19.25 7.68
C HIS A 414 -3.20 18.43 6.38
N TYR A 415 -4.25 17.90 5.75
CA TYR A 415 -4.09 17.14 4.50
C TYR A 415 -4.37 18.01 3.27
N ASP A 416 -3.55 17.88 2.23
CA ASP A 416 -3.86 18.31 0.89
C ASP A 416 -4.48 17.18 0.05
N MET A 417 -5.64 16.67 0.47
CA MET A 417 -6.38 15.74 -0.39
C MET A 417 -7.14 16.47 -1.52
N ASN A 418 -6.86 17.75 -1.78
CA ASN A 418 -7.49 18.46 -2.89
C ASN A 418 -7.04 17.86 -4.22
N LEU A 419 -5.75 17.57 -4.39
CA LEU A 419 -5.22 16.97 -5.62
C LEU A 419 -5.98 15.70 -6.01
N VAL A 420 -6.19 14.81 -5.03
CA VAL A 420 -6.92 13.55 -5.23
C VAL A 420 -8.41 13.81 -5.49
N PHE A 421 -9.02 14.82 -4.84
CA PHE A 421 -10.41 15.23 -5.09
C PHE A 421 -10.64 15.67 -6.53
N PHE A 422 -9.77 16.56 -7.03
CA PHE A 422 -9.92 17.13 -8.36
C PHE A 422 -9.56 16.10 -9.43
N ASP A 423 -8.58 15.23 -9.21
CA ASP A 423 -8.32 14.10 -10.12
C ASP A 423 -9.57 13.20 -10.27
N GLN A 424 -10.22 12.83 -9.16
CA GLN A 424 -11.48 12.08 -9.18
C GLN A 424 -12.57 12.82 -9.97
N MET A 425 -12.71 14.13 -9.76
CA MET A 425 -13.71 14.94 -10.45
C MET A 425 -13.42 15.09 -11.95
N PHE A 426 -12.16 15.23 -12.36
CA PHE A 426 -11.80 15.25 -13.78
C PHE A 426 -12.11 13.92 -14.46
N ARG A 427 -11.81 12.79 -13.79
CA ARG A 427 -12.18 11.45 -14.27
C ARG A 427 -13.70 11.27 -14.35
N HIS A 428 -14.45 11.82 -13.41
CA HIS A 428 -15.92 11.85 -13.47
C HIS A 428 -16.44 12.57 -14.72
N PHE A 429 -15.86 13.71 -15.08
CA PHE A 429 -16.25 14.41 -16.31
C PHE A 429 -15.85 13.62 -17.56
N LYS A 430 -14.69 12.98 -17.59
CA LYS A 430 -14.31 12.06 -18.67
C LYS A 430 -15.30 10.90 -18.81
N TRP A 431 -15.78 10.36 -17.70
CA TRP A 431 -16.71 9.24 -17.69
C TRP A 431 -18.11 9.62 -18.15
N THR A 432 -18.65 10.71 -17.61
CA THR A 432 -20.07 11.07 -17.77
C THR A 432 -20.35 12.05 -18.90
N GLY A 433 -19.39 12.92 -19.22
CA GLY A 433 -19.60 14.03 -20.15
C GLY A 433 -20.64 15.05 -19.67
N ASP A 434 -20.97 15.11 -18.36
CA ASP A 434 -21.97 16.05 -17.82
C ASP A 434 -21.45 17.50 -17.86
N LEU A 435 -21.59 18.16 -19.03
CA LEU A 435 -21.19 19.55 -19.25
C LEU A 435 -21.98 20.55 -18.39
N THR A 436 -23.18 20.17 -17.93
CA THR A 436 -23.99 21.03 -17.06
C THR A 436 -23.37 21.09 -15.67
N PHE A 437 -23.03 19.92 -15.12
CA PHE A 437 -22.35 19.84 -13.83
C PHE A 437 -20.92 20.39 -13.90
N LEU A 438 -20.21 20.17 -15.01
CA LEU A 438 -18.91 20.78 -15.25
C LEU A 438 -18.97 22.31 -15.16
N LYS A 439 -19.98 22.93 -15.78
CA LYS A 439 -20.18 24.38 -15.70
C LYS A 439 -20.44 24.86 -14.28
N GLU A 440 -21.16 24.07 -13.48
CA GLU A 440 -21.40 24.35 -12.05
C GLU A 440 -20.11 24.29 -11.24
N MET A 441 -19.26 23.30 -11.49
CA MET A 441 -18.02 23.07 -10.74
C MET A 441 -16.82 23.89 -11.23
N TRP A 442 -16.91 24.52 -12.41
CA TRP A 442 -15.80 25.27 -12.99
C TRP A 442 -15.15 26.31 -12.05
N PRO A 443 -15.91 27.15 -11.31
CA PRO A 443 -15.31 28.09 -10.36
C PRO A 443 -14.52 27.42 -9.24
N THR A 444 -14.92 26.20 -8.85
CA THR A 444 -14.24 25.39 -7.82
C THR A 444 -12.90 24.87 -8.36
N ILE A 445 -12.88 24.41 -9.62
CA ILE A 445 -11.67 23.96 -10.33
C ILE A 445 -10.66 25.10 -10.45
N GLU A 446 -11.09 26.25 -10.96
CA GLU A 446 -10.19 27.38 -11.20
C GLU A 446 -9.55 27.87 -9.89
N ARG A 447 -10.33 27.91 -8.81
CA ARG A 447 -9.85 28.32 -7.48
C ARG A 447 -8.82 27.33 -6.91
N HIS A 448 -9.03 26.03 -7.13
CA HIS A 448 -8.07 25.02 -6.71
C HIS A 448 -6.74 25.14 -7.45
N LEU A 449 -6.74 25.25 -8.78
CA LEU A 449 -5.50 25.38 -9.56
C LEU A 449 -4.69 26.63 -9.16
N LYS A 450 -5.39 27.74 -8.86
CA LYS A 450 -4.75 28.96 -8.33
C LYS A 450 -4.16 28.75 -6.92
N TRP A 451 -4.85 27.97 -6.08
CA TRP A 451 -4.41 27.67 -4.72
C TRP A 451 -3.21 26.73 -4.70
N GLU A 452 -3.22 25.68 -5.52
CA GLU A 452 -2.07 24.78 -5.73
C GLU A 452 -0.84 25.59 -6.12
N LYS A 453 -0.97 26.40 -7.17
CA LYS A 453 0.13 27.21 -7.69
C LYS A 453 0.73 28.10 -6.61
N ARG A 454 -0.11 28.81 -5.86
CA ARG A 454 0.33 29.79 -4.86
C ARG A 454 1.00 29.14 -3.64
N ASN A 455 0.59 27.92 -3.26
CA ASN A 455 1.10 27.27 -2.06
C ASN A 455 2.31 26.38 -2.34
N PHE A 456 2.32 25.67 -3.46
CA PHE A 456 3.27 24.59 -3.72
C PHE A 456 4.21 24.82 -4.91
N ASP A 457 3.97 25.82 -5.76
CA ASP A 457 4.95 26.32 -6.75
C ASP A 457 5.05 27.88 -6.70
N PRO A 458 5.42 28.44 -5.52
CA PRO A 458 5.45 29.90 -5.32
C PRO A 458 6.63 30.59 -6.00
N ASP A 459 7.72 29.87 -6.30
CA ASP A 459 8.84 30.38 -7.10
C ASP A 459 8.59 30.25 -8.62
N ASN A 460 7.48 29.61 -9.00
CA ASN A 460 6.99 29.52 -10.35
C ASN A 460 8.04 28.87 -11.26
N ASP A 461 8.62 27.75 -10.84
CA ASP A 461 9.60 26.99 -11.64
C ASP A 461 8.96 25.81 -12.38
N GLY A 462 7.70 25.48 -12.06
CA GLY A 462 6.92 24.40 -12.66
C GLY A 462 7.03 23.06 -11.92
N LEU A 463 7.71 23.00 -10.77
CA LEU A 463 7.76 21.84 -9.89
C LEU A 463 7.02 22.15 -8.59
N TYR A 464 6.09 21.29 -8.25
CA TYR A 464 5.23 21.47 -7.09
C TYR A 464 5.75 20.67 -5.89
N ASP A 465 5.76 21.30 -4.72
CA ASP A 465 5.90 20.60 -3.44
C ASP A 465 4.68 19.70 -3.17
N ALA A 466 4.78 18.77 -2.22
CA ALA A 466 3.71 17.89 -1.78
C ALA A 466 3.45 18.05 -0.27
N TYR A 467 2.17 18.20 0.09
CA TYR A 467 1.74 18.41 1.48
C TYR A 467 0.68 17.38 1.89
N ALA A 468 1.11 16.17 2.21
CA ALA A 468 0.22 15.09 2.60
C ALA A 468 -0.96 14.85 1.62
N SER A 469 -0.61 14.66 0.35
CA SER A 469 -1.52 14.53 -0.79
C SER A 469 -1.63 13.11 -1.38
N ILE A 470 -1.04 12.12 -0.70
CA ILE A 470 -1.08 10.69 -1.07
C ILE A 470 -1.17 9.81 0.18
N TRP A 471 -1.47 8.51 0.01
CA TRP A 471 -1.55 7.57 1.13
C TRP A 471 -0.23 7.41 1.91
N ALA A 472 0.89 7.33 1.21
CA ALA A 472 2.22 7.15 1.81
C ALA A 472 2.73 8.37 2.61
N SER A 473 1.92 9.40 2.81
CA SER A 473 2.41 10.72 3.19
C SER A 473 2.64 10.98 4.68
N ASP A 474 2.19 10.10 5.58
CA ASP A 474 2.30 10.29 7.03
C ASP A 474 3.75 10.42 7.55
N ALA A 475 4.75 10.03 6.74
CA ALA A 475 6.17 10.29 7.04
C ALA A 475 6.97 10.87 5.86
N LEU A 476 6.30 11.41 4.83
CA LEU A 476 6.95 12.16 3.76
C LEU A 476 7.06 13.64 4.14
N GLN A 477 8.23 14.21 3.86
CA GLN A 477 8.53 15.62 4.11
C GLN A 477 9.56 16.08 3.07
N TYR A 478 9.21 17.08 2.28
CA TYR A 478 10.02 17.53 1.15
C TYR A 478 10.66 18.89 1.37
N SER A 479 10.31 19.58 2.48
CA SER A 479 10.97 20.80 2.92
C SER A 479 11.06 21.89 1.83
N GLY A 480 10.01 22.03 1.01
CA GLY A 480 9.93 22.99 -0.10
C GLY A 480 10.36 22.43 -1.45
N GLY A 481 10.77 21.15 -1.53
CA GLY A 481 11.34 20.54 -2.73
C GLY A 481 10.35 20.39 -3.90
N GLY A 482 10.88 20.24 -5.11
CA GLY A 482 10.09 19.95 -6.31
C GLY A 482 9.80 18.46 -6.42
N VAL A 483 8.55 18.05 -6.21
CA VAL A 483 8.14 16.65 -6.02
C VAL A 483 7.43 16.11 -7.25
N ILE A 484 7.84 14.92 -7.71
CA ILE A 484 7.35 14.39 -9.00
C ILE A 484 5.86 14.04 -8.99
N HIS A 485 5.35 13.38 -7.93
CA HIS A 485 3.95 12.93 -7.91
C HIS A 485 2.97 14.11 -7.79
N SER A 486 3.28 15.13 -6.98
CA SER A 486 2.47 16.36 -6.89
C SER A 486 2.50 17.15 -8.20
N SER A 487 3.68 17.23 -8.83
CA SER A 487 3.82 17.84 -10.16
C SER A 487 3.03 17.06 -11.23
N ALA A 488 2.98 15.73 -11.16
CA ALA A 488 2.18 14.90 -12.07
C ALA A 488 0.67 15.15 -11.92
N TYR A 489 0.18 15.24 -10.68
CA TYR A 489 -1.21 15.63 -10.42
C TYR A 489 -1.52 17.02 -10.99
N ASN A 490 -0.67 18.02 -10.74
CA ASN A 490 -0.86 19.37 -11.24
C ASN A 490 -0.75 19.47 -12.77
N TYR A 491 0.11 18.67 -13.40
CA TYR A 491 0.17 18.53 -14.86
C TYR A 491 -1.16 18.02 -15.41
N TYR A 492 -1.66 16.90 -14.87
CA TYR A 492 -2.91 16.30 -15.31
C TYR A 492 -4.10 17.24 -15.07
N ALA A 493 -4.16 17.89 -13.91
CA ALA A 493 -5.22 18.84 -13.59
C ALA A 493 -5.26 20.03 -14.57
N ASN A 494 -4.10 20.61 -14.92
CA ASN A 494 -4.03 21.68 -15.91
C ASN A 494 -4.32 21.18 -17.34
N LYS A 495 -3.83 20.01 -17.72
CA LYS A 495 -4.14 19.37 -19.01
C LYS A 495 -5.64 19.14 -19.17
N MET A 496 -6.29 18.59 -18.15
CA MET A 496 -7.73 18.36 -18.13
C MET A 496 -8.51 19.66 -18.10
N ALA A 497 -8.09 20.64 -17.30
CA ALA A 497 -8.71 21.96 -17.29
C ALA A 497 -8.64 22.65 -18.67
N ALA A 498 -7.53 22.54 -19.39
CA ALA A 498 -7.40 23.04 -20.76
C ALA A 498 -8.39 22.39 -21.73
N GLU A 499 -8.54 21.06 -21.65
CA GLU A 499 -9.49 20.31 -22.47
C GLU A 499 -10.94 20.72 -22.19
N LEU A 500 -11.30 20.78 -20.91
CA LEU A 500 -12.66 21.10 -20.46
C LEU A 500 -13.02 22.58 -20.66
N ALA A 501 -12.05 23.50 -20.52
CA ALA A 501 -12.22 24.92 -20.81
C ALA A 501 -12.73 25.15 -22.24
N LYS A 502 -12.16 24.43 -23.22
CA LYS A 502 -12.59 24.51 -24.63
C LYS A 502 -14.05 24.12 -24.80
N LYS A 503 -14.52 23.10 -24.08
CA LYS A 503 -15.92 22.63 -24.12
C LYS A 503 -16.89 23.64 -23.50
N LEU A 504 -16.40 24.46 -22.57
CA LEU A 504 -17.16 25.55 -21.95
C LEU A 504 -17.02 26.91 -22.67
N ASN A 505 -16.23 27.00 -23.75
CA ASN A 505 -15.82 28.26 -24.39
C ASN A 505 -15.09 29.23 -23.43
N ILE A 506 -14.26 28.69 -22.55
CA ILE A 506 -13.36 29.42 -21.65
C ILE A 506 -11.94 29.39 -22.24
N ASP A 507 -11.15 30.44 -22.01
CA ASP A 507 -9.77 30.49 -22.51
C ASP A 507 -8.92 29.36 -21.90
N ALA A 508 -8.45 28.45 -22.75
CA ALA A 508 -7.66 27.30 -22.36
C ALA A 508 -6.16 27.61 -22.23
N VAL A 509 -5.70 28.71 -22.83
CA VAL A 509 -4.26 29.03 -22.97
C VAL A 509 -3.51 29.08 -21.63
N PRO A 510 -4.06 29.62 -20.52
CA PRO A 510 -3.38 29.61 -19.23
C PRO A 510 -3.06 28.19 -18.73
N PHE A 511 -4.02 27.28 -18.86
CA PHE A 511 -3.87 25.89 -18.41
C PHE A 511 -2.92 25.09 -19.31
N GLU A 512 -2.99 25.31 -20.63
CA GLU A 512 -2.04 24.69 -21.58
C GLU A 512 -0.60 25.11 -21.28
N LYS A 513 -0.38 26.41 -21.04
CA LYS A 513 0.96 26.92 -20.71
C LYS A 513 1.50 26.36 -19.41
N GLU A 514 0.65 26.20 -18.40
CA GLU A 514 1.07 25.64 -17.12
C GLU A 514 1.38 24.15 -17.24
N ALA A 515 0.52 23.37 -17.92
CA ALA A 515 0.80 21.95 -18.19
C ALA A 515 2.12 21.76 -18.97
N ASP A 516 2.35 22.55 -20.02
CA ASP A 516 3.60 22.53 -20.79
C ASP A 516 4.82 22.91 -19.94
N LYS A 517 4.66 23.85 -19.02
CA LYS A 517 5.72 24.29 -18.12
C LYS A 517 6.10 23.18 -17.16
N ILE A 518 5.12 22.54 -16.52
CA ILE A 518 5.34 21.43 -15.59
C ILE A 518 6.04 20.29 -16.33
N LEU A 519 5.54 19.88 -17.51
CA LEU A 519 6.14 18.82 -18.30
C LEU A 519 7.60 19.10 -18.68
N LYS A 520 7.93 20.34 -19.03
CA LYS A 520 9.31 20.73 -19.32
C LYS A 520 10.18 20.73 -18.06
N ALA A 521 9.65 21.22 -16.94
CA ALA A 521 10.38 21.28 -15.68
C ALA A 521 10.71 19.87 -15.17
N THR A 522 9.74 18.95 -15.16
CA THR A 522 9.96 17.56 -14.71
C THR A 522 10.97 16.84 -15.59
N ASN A 523 10.87 16.96 -16.91
CA ASN A 523 11.83 16.34 -17.85
C ASN A 523 13.25 16.92 -17.73
N ASN A 524 13.39 18.23 -17.49
CA ASN A 524 14.71 18.86 -17.42
C ASN A 524 15.38 18.70 -16.05
N GLN A 525 14.59 18.64 -14.97
CA GLN A 525 15.10 18.72 -13.62
C GLN A 525 14.97 17.41 -12.82
N LEU A 526 13.99 16.56 -13.11
CA LEU A 526 13.70 15.35 -12.32
C LEU A 526 13.95 14.06 -13.08
N TRP A 527 13.84 14.03 -14.41
CA TRP A 527 14.15 12.83 -15.20
C TRP A 527 15.65 12.51 -15.14
N ILE A 528 15.98 11.25 -14.84
CA ILE A 528 17.35 10.73 -14.77
C ILE A 528 17.54 9.70 -15.89
N PRO A 529 17.92 10.11 -17.13
CA PRO A 529 17.97 9.21 -18.28
C PRO A 529 18.80 7.96 -18.04
N LYS A 530 19.98 8.09 -17.41
CA LYS A 530 20.88 6.96 -17.13
C LYS A 530 20.28 5.90 -16.20
N LYS A 531 19.27 6.26 -15.40
CA LYS A 531 18.55 5.35 -14.51
C LYS A 531 17.16 4.99 -15.04
N GLY A 532 16.61 5.75 -15.99
CA GLY A 532 15.30 5.48 -16.58
C GLY A 532 14.14 5.74 -15.61
N ILE A 533 14.31 6.73 -14.74
CA ILE A 533 13.35 7.09 -13.69
C ILE A 533 13.22 8.61 -13.57
N PHE A 534 12.09 9.08 -13.07
CA PHE A 534 12.05 10.39 -12.40
C PHE A 534 12.59 10.24 -10.97
N ALA A 535 13.35 11.23 -10.50
CA ALA A 535 13.67 11.39 -9.08
C ALA A 535 12.38 11.57 -8.26
N GLU A 536 12.39 11.11 -7.01
CA GLU A 536 11.28 11.34 -6.06
C GLU A 536 11.02 12.84 -5.90
N TYR A 537 12.09 13.59 -5.64
CA TYR A 537 12.06 15.03 -5.54
C TYR A 537 13.45 15.62 -5.77
N LYS A 538 13.47 16.94 -5.96
CA LYS A 538 14.67 17.77 -5.90
C LYS A 538 14.60 18.68 -4.67
N ASP A 539 15.65 18.66 -3.87
CA ASP A 539 15.77 19.54 -2.71
C ASP A 539 15.68 21.03 -3.10
N ALA A 540 14.95 21.82 -2.31
CA ALA A 540 14.93 23.29 -2.45
C ALA A 540 16.12 23.97 -1.74
N LEU A 541 16.61 23.33 -0.68
CA LEU A 541 17.66 23.84 0.21
C LEU A 541 19.02 23.16 -0.04
N GLY A 542 20.07 23.74 0.54
CA GLY A 542 21.42 23.21 0.52
C GLY A 542 21.93 22.90 -0.88
N ASN A 543 22.46 21.70 -1.09
CA ASN A 543 23.07 21.29 -2.36
C ASN A 543 22.07 20.99 -3.48
N ARG A 544 20.75 21.05 -3.21
CA ARG A 544 19.66 20.83 -4.19
C ARG A 544 19.80 19.52 -4.96
N ILE A 545 20.12 18.44 -4.24
CA ILE A 545 20.33 17.11 -4.83
C ILE A 545 19.00 16.47 -5.24
N LEU A 546 19.10 15.46 -6.12
CA LEU A 546 17.97 14.62 -6.51
C LEU A 546 17.90 13.38 -5.63
N HIS A 547 16.70 13.03 -5.19
CA HIS A 547 16.45 11.73 -4.56
C HIS A 547 16.15 10.68 -5.61
N ASP A 548 17.18 9.92 -6.01
CA ASP A 548 17.16 9.06 -7.19
C ASP A 548 16.72 7.60 -6.94
N SER A 549 16.00 7.37 -5.84
CA SER A 549 15.38 6.11 -5.46
C SER A 549 13.89 6.32 -5.20
N PRO A 550 13.05 6.55 -6.23
CA PRO A 550 11.63 6.87 -6.06
C PRO A 550 10.85 5.74 -5.40
N GLY A 551 9.79 6.12 -4.69
CA GLY A 551 8.75 5.18 -4.25
C GLY A 551 7.82 4.79 -5.39
N VAL A 552 7.05 3.72 -5.19
CA VAL A 552 6.12 3.22 -6.21
C VAL A 552 5.09 4.29 -6.62
N TRP A 553 4.75 5.21 -5.71
CA TRP A 553 3.83 6.32 -5.96
C TRP A 553 4.33 7.36 -6.96
N SER A 554 5.63 7.62 -6.99
CA SER A 554 6.24 8.50 -7.98
C SER A 554 6.16 7.89 -9.38
N ILE A 555 6.12 6.56 -9.47
CA ILE A 555 6.02 5.84 -10.73
C ILE A 555 4.57 5.74 -11.19
N TYR A 556 3.67 5.22 -10.36
CA TYR A 556 2.29 5.05 -10.81
C TYR A 556 1.58 6.39 -11.02
N HIS A 557 1.90 7.46 -10.28
CA HIS A 557 1.28 8.78 -10.52
C HIS A 557 1.77 9.42 -11.82
N THR A 558 3.05 9.31 -12.17
CA THR A 558 3.54 9.86 -13.45
C THR A 558 2.96 9.12 -14.67
N ILE A 559 2.57 7.86 -14.52
CA ILE A 559 1.91 7.07 -15.55
C ILE A 559 0.40 7.37 -15.58
N ASP A 560 -0.30 7.29 -14.44
CA ASP A 560 -1.77 7.46 -14.34
C ASP A 560 -2.23 8.92 -14.55
N SER A 561 -1.34 9.89 -14.34
CA SER A 561 -1.53 11.31 -14.67
C SER A 561 -1.05 11.66 -16.10
N GLU A 562 -0.66 10.67 -16.90
CA GLU A 562 -0.27 10.82 -18.31
C GLU A 562 0.92 11.79 -18.52
N LEU A 563 1.78 11.96 -17.51
CA LEU A 563 2.96 12.83 -17.59
C LEU A 563 4.11 12.16 -18.35
N SER A 564 4.33 10.87 -18.07
CA SER A 564 5.39 10.09 -18.72
C SER A 564 5.01 9.62 -20.12
N ASN A 565 5.99 9.53 -21.01
CA ASN A 565 5.80 8.90 -22.32
C ASN A 565 5.98 7.37 -22.22
N PRO A 566 5.53 6.58 -23.23
CA PRO A 566 5.58 5.12 -23.15
C PRO A 566 6.97 4.52 -22.86
N PHE A 567 8.06 5.11 -23.37
CA PHE A 567 9.41 4.60 -23.12
C PHE A 567 9.88 4.90 -21.70
N GLU A 568 9.52 6.06 -21.15
CA GLU A 568 9.76 6.40 -19.75
C GLU A 568 8.97 5.50 -18.83
N SER A 569 7.67 5.30 -19.10
CA SER A 569 6.81 4.39 -18.33
C SER A 569 7.40 2.98 -18.29
N TYR A 570 7.88 2.45 -19.42
CA TYR A 570 8.48 1.12 -19.46
C TYR A 570 9.73 1.04 -18.57
N GLN A 571 10.64 2.02 -18.65
CA GLN A 571 11.87 2.04 -17.84
C GLN A 571 11.56 2.17 -16.34
N MET A 572 10.56 2.97 -15.95
CA MET A 572 10.16 3.08 -14.55
C MET A 572 9.53 1.79 -14.01
N LEU A 573 8.73 1.09 -14.82
CA LEU A 573 8.18 -0.21 -14.44
C LEU A 573 9.28 -1.27 -14.30
N ASP A 574 10.33 -1.20 -15.13
CA ASP A 574 11.53 -2.04 -14.99
C ASP A 574 12.30 -1.73 -13.69
N TYR A 575 12.32 -0.47 -13.22
CA TYR A 575 12.84 -0.14 -11.89
C TYR A 575 12.05 -0.85 -10.79
N ILE A 576 10.71 -0.92 -10.86
CA ILE A 576 9.91 -1.65 -9.87
C ILE A 576 10.31 -3.13 -9.83
N ASN A 577 10.37 -3.78 -11.00
CA ASN A 577 10.72 -5.19 -11.12
C ASN A 577 12.08 -5.56 -10.49
N ASN A 578 13.01 -4.60 -10.46
CA ASN A 578 14.41 -4.88 -10.14
C ASN A 578 14.94 -4.20 -8.86
N GLN A 579 14.32 -3.10 -8.40
CA GLN A 579 14.83 -2.28 -7.29
C GLN A 579 13.86 -2.22 -6.11
N ILE A 580 12.58 -2.51 -6.32
CA ILE A 580 11.59 -2.60 -5.25
C ILE A 580 11.50 -4.06 -4.78
N PRO A 581 11.59 -4.32 -3.46
CA PRO A 581 11.49 -5.65 -2.89
C PRO A 581 10.22 -6.41 -3.30
N HIS A 582 10.40 -7.67 -3.70
CA HIS A 582 9.31 -8.61 -3.99
C HIS A 582 9.23 -9.65 -2.88
N ILE A 583 8.12 -9.66 -2.15
CA ILE A 583 7.88 -10.51 -0.99
C ILE A 583 7.01 -11.69 -1.44
N PRO A 584 7.52 -12.93 -1.40
CA PRO A 584 6.80 -14.09 -1.91
C PRO A 584 5.59 -14.44 -1.04
N ILE A 585 4.52 -14.90 -1.69
CA ILE A 585 3.32 -15.41 -1.03
C ILE A 585 3.27 -16.93 -1.23
N ALA A 586 3.19 -17.66 -0.11
CA ALA A 586 3.03 -19.10 -0.12
C ALA A 586 2.05 -19.55 0.97
N ALA A 587 1.17 -20.48 0.60
CA ALA A 587 0.25 -21.11 1.54
C ALA A 587 -0.03 -22.59 1.16
N ASP A 588 -0.22 -23.44 2.16
CA ASP A 588 -0.70 -24.81 1.99
C ASP A 588 -2.16 -24.80 1.50
N GLY A 589 -2.46 -25.60 0.48
CA GLY A 589 -3.77 -25.61 -0.21
C GLY A 589 -3.93 -24.59 -1.34
N LEU A 590 -2.97 -23.67 -1.54
CA LEU A 590 -2.95 -22.75 -2.68
C LEU A 590 -2.37 -23.44 -3.92
N ASP A 591 -3.05 -23.30 -5.06
CA ASP A 591 -2.67 -23.90 -6.35
C ASP A 591 -1.71 -23.03 -7.19
N LYS A 592 -1.45 -21.80 -6.74
CA LYS A 592 -0.51 -20.83 -7.33
C LYS A 592 0.85 -20.89 -6.61
N LYS A 593 1.95 -20.62 -7.33
CA LYS A 593 3.33 -20.79 -6.81
C LYS A 593 4.25 -19.58 -6.99
N ASP A 594 3.81 -18.61 -7.78
CA ASP A 594 4.57 -17.46 -8.27
C ASP A 594 3.99 -16.14 -7.77
N LEU A 595 3.16 -16.18 -6.72
CA LEU A 595 2.55 -15.01 -6.14
C LEU A 595 3.54 -14.20 -5.29
N TYR A 596 3.45 -12.88 -5.37
CA TYR A 596 4.24 -11.95 -4.57
C TYR A 596 3.52 -10.61 -4.39
N VAL A 597 3.95 -9.84 -3.40
CA VAL A 597 3.59 -8.42 -3.21
C VAL A 597 4.86 -7.59 -3.06
N ILE A 598 4.78 -6.28 -3.28
CA ILE A 598 5.93 -5.38 -3.18
C ILE A 598 5.84 -4.45 -1.96
N SER A 599 6.97 -3.97 -1.45
CA SER A 599 6.96 -2.82 -0.53
C SER A 599 6.77 -1.51 -1.30
N THR A 600 6.30 -0.45 -0.64
CA THR A 600 6.11 0.85 -1.31
C THR A 600 7.42 1.59 -1.62
N THR A 601 8.48 1.31 -0.87
CA THR A 601 9.87 1.71 -1.18
C THR A 601 10.86 0.65 -0.67
N ASN A 602 12.14 0.87 -0.97
CA ASN A 602 13.27 0.15 -0.39
C ASN A 602 14.06 1.03 0.62
N TRP A 603 13.41 2.06 1.17
CA TRP A 603 14.04 3.04 2.06
C TRP A 603 14.26 2.51 3.47
N GLN A 604 15.21 3.07 4.22
CA GLN A 604 15.42 2.74 5.62
C GLN A 604 15.85 3.98 6.42
N PRO A 605 15.53 4.07 7.73
CA PRO A 605 14.84 3.06 8.56
C PRO A 605 13.36 2.89 8.19
N TYR A 606 12.73 1.80 8.65
CA TYR A 606 11.26 1.69 8.53
C TYR A 606 10.58 2.85 9.27
N THR A 607 9.68 3.55 8.58
CA THR A 607 8.70 4.44 9.20
C THR A 607 7.32 4.11 8.64
N TRP A 608 6.29 4.39 9.44
CA TRP A 608 4.91 4.28 8.98
C TRP A 608 4.71 5.08 7.68
N SER A 609 3.97 4.49 6.74
CA SER A 609 3.58 4.96 5.40
C SER A 609 4.62 4.92 4.27
N THR A 610 5.93 4.86 4.54
CA THR A 610 6.94 4.93 3.45
C THR A 610 7.44 3.58 2.94
N ASN A 611 7.28 2.51 3.71
CA ASN A 611 7.87 1.19 3.44
C ASN A 611 6.90 0.03 3.65
N ASN A 612 5.61 0.33 3.62
CA ASN A 612 4.58 -0.63 3.93
C ASN A 612 4.29 -1.57 2.77
N VAL A 613 3.62 -2.66 3.09
CA VAL A 613 2.97 -3.52 2.10
C VAL A 613 1.47 -3.22 2.15
N ALA A 614 1.04 -2.27 1.31
CA ALA A 614 -0.31 -1.73 1.31
C ALA A 614 -1.09 -2.13 0.06
N LEU A 615 -2.32 -2.62 0.23
CA LEU A 615 -3.12 -3.18 -0.88
C LEU A 615 -3.43 -2.13 -1.96
N ALA A 616 -3.82 -0.91 -1.57
CA ALA A 616 -4.11 0.16 -2.52
C ALA A 616 -2.91 0.51 -3.41
N GLU A 617 -1.70 0.45 -2.85
CA GLU A 617 -0.44 0.73 -3.54
C GLU A 617 -0.07 -0.41 -4.49
N GLN A 618 -0.36 -1.67 -4.12
CA GLN A 618 -0.23 -2.81 -5.02
C GLN A 618 -1.14 -2.62 -6.24
N LEU A 619 -2.42 -2.36 -6.00
CA LEU A 619 -3.43 -2.26 -7.05
C LEU A 619 -3.14 -1.08 -7.99
N HIS A 620 -2.74 0.08 -7.47
CA HIS A 620 -2.36 1.22 -8.32
C HIS A 620 -1.11 0.92 -9.15
N THR A 621 -0.13 0.22 -8.58
CA THR A 621 1.04 -0.21 -9.33
C THR A 621 0.66 -1.21 -10.43
N SER A 622 -0.24 -2.16 -10.17
CA SER A 622 -0.80 -3.05 -11.21
C SER A 622 -1.48 -2.26 -12.34
N LEU A 623 -2.24 -1.21 -12.01
CA LEU A 623 -2.84 -0.31 -13.00
C LEU A 623 -1.77 0.34 -13.89
N ALA A 624 -0.68 0.83 -13.29
CA ALA A 624 0.45 1.40 -14.02
C ALA A 624 1.11 0.37 -14.96
N PHE A 625 1.26 -0.89 -14.55
CA PHE A 625 1.74 -1.95 -15.45
C PHE A 625 0.80 -2.20 -16.65
N TRP A 626 -0.52 -2.18 -16.46
CA TRP A 626 -1.48 -2.25 -17.58
C TRP A 626 -1.39 -1.03 -18.50
N GLN A 627 -1.29 0.17 -17.94
CA GLN A 627 -1.13 1.42 -18.68
C GLN A 627 0.16 1.40 -19.51
N GLY A 628 1.29 1.00 -18.91
CA GLY A 628 2.60 0.80 -19.54
C GLY A 628 2.68 -0.40 -20.50
N GLY A 629 1.62 -1.21 -20.60
CA GLY A 629 1.48 -2.27 -21.60
C GLY A 629 2.02 -3.65 -21.19
N GLN A 630 2.48 -3.82 -19.96
CA GLN A 630 3.02 -5.06 -19.40
C GLN A 630 1.92 -5.89 -18.70
N SER A 631 0.90 -6.32 -19.44
CA SER A 631 -0.33 -6.89 -18.82
C SER A 631 -0.14 -8.23 -18.08
N GLU A 632 0.86 -9.04 -18.45
CA GLU A 632 1.16 -10.28 -17.69
C GLU A 632 1.62 -9.93 -16.28
N GLN A 633 2.60 -9.02 -16.16
CA GLN A 633 3.10 -8.54 -14.88
C GLN A 633 2.00 -7.84 -14.08
N ALA A 634 1.20 -7.01 -14.75
CA ALA A 634 0.05 -6.33 -14.14
C ALA A 634 -0.92 -7.33 -13.50
N TYR A 635 -1.31 -8.38 -14.25
CA TYR A 635 -2.23 -9.40 -13.77
C TYR A 635 -1.61 -10.24 -12.65
N THR A 636 -0.36 -10.70 -12.78
CA THR A 636 0.29 -11.48 -11.71
C THR A 636 0.34 -10.73 -10.40
N MET A 637 0.71 -9.44 -10.43
CA MET A 637 0.75 -8.59 -9.23
C MET A 637 -0.65 -8.37 -8.66
N TRP A 638 -1.63 -8.10 -9.53
CA TRP A 638 -3.02 -7.88 -9.13
C TRP A 638 -3.68 -9.13 -8.55
N GLU A 639 -3.51 -10.28 -9.20
CA GLU A 639 -3.95 -11.60 -8.73
C GLU A 639 -3.30 -11.94 -7.38
N SER A 640 -2.00 -11.71 -7.24
CA SER A 640 -1.28 -11.95 -5.99
C SER A 640 -1.89 -11.14 -4.85
N ALA A 641 -2.13 -9.85 -5.08
CA ALA A 641 -2.69 -8.96 -4.06
C ALA A 641 -4.13 -9.36 -3.67
N LEU A 642 -4.98 -9.68 -4.64
CA LEU A 642 -6.36 -10.10 -4.38
C LEU A 642 -6.46 -11.48 -3.74
N ILE A 643 -5.63 -12.45 -4.13
CA ILE A 643 -5.59 -13.76 -3.47
C ILE A 643 -5.15 -13.62 -2.02
N GLU A 644 -4.12 -12.82 -1.76
CA GLU A 644 -3.64 -12.55 -0.40
C GLU A 644 -4.77 -11.96 0.44
N SER A 645 -5.36 -10.86 -0.02
CA SER A 645 -6.39 -10.11 0.69
C SER A 645 -7.68 -10.93 0.89
N MET A 646 -8.24 -11.49 -0.18
CA MET A 646 -9.60 -12.04 -0.17
C MET A 646 -9.67 -13.51 0.27
N TYR A 647 -8.57 -14.27 0.17
CA TYR A 647 -8.55 -15.73 0.39
C TYR A 647 -7.54 -16.21 1.42
N LEU A 648 -6.43 -15.48 1.62
CA LEU A 648 -5.48 -15.77 2.69
C LEU A 648 -5.78 -14.92 3.93
N GLY A 649 -6.21 -13.67 3.73
CA GLY A 649 -6.53 -12.67 4.74
C GLY A 649 -7.53 -13.14 5.79
N ALA A 650 -7.65 -12.39 6.88
CA ALA A 650 -8.55 -12.75 7.96
C ALA A 650 -10.02 -12.63 7.56
N SER A 651 -10.38 -11.74 6.62
CA SER A 651 -11.75 -11.53 6.16
C SER A 651 -11.99 -12.09 4.75
N PRO A 652 -13.05 -12.90 4.51
CA PRO A 652 -13.37 -13.37 3.18
C PRO A 652 -13.80 -12.19 2.30
N GLY A 653 -13.18 -12.06 1.13
CA GLY A 653 -13.45 -10.95 0.22
C GLY A 653 -13.16 -9.57 0.83
N GLY A 654 -12.24 -9.49 1.79
CA GLY A 654 -11.83 -8.22 2.40
C GLY A 654 -11.05 -7.34 1.44
N PHE A 655 -11.03 -6.03 1.72
CA PHE A 655 -10.12 -5.06 1.10
C PHE A 655 -9.35 -4.31 2.18
N GLU A 656 -8.30 -4.92 2.74
CA GLU A 656 -7.56 -4.36 3.86
C GLU A 656 -6.62 -3.21 3.48
N GLN A 657 -6.27 -2.34 4.44
CA GLN A 657 -5.29 -1.27 4.21
C GLN A 657 -3.87 -1.84 4.07
N LEU A 658 -3.42 -2.58 5.09
CA LEU A 658 -2.12 -3.25 5.10
C LEU A 658 -2.27 -4.75 5.03
N MET A 659 -1.38 -5.38 4.28
CA MET A 659 -1.38 -6.81 4.00
C MET A 659 -0.57 -7.56 5.08
N TYR A 660 -0.78 -8.87 5.19
CA TYR A 660 -0.07 -9.71 6.17
C TYR A 660 1.47 -9.59 6.08
N GLN A 661 1.99 -9.39 4.86
CA GLN A 661 3.41 -9.31 4.54
C GLN A 661 4.08 -8.03 5.07
N ASP A 662 3.31 -7.06 5.56
CA ASP A 662 3.88 -5.93 6.30
C ASP A 662 4.50 -6.44 7.61
N ALA A 663 5.82 -6.67 7.60
CA ALA A 663 6.52 -7.31 8.71
C ALA A 663 6.45 -6.51 10.03
N MET A 664 6.12 -5.22 9.99
CA MET A 664 6.11 -4.34 11.15
C MET A 664 4.72 -4.19 11.78
N ARG A 665 3.66 -4.27 10.97
CA ARG A 665 2.29 -4.03 11.43
C ARG A 665 1.33 -5.20 11.17
N GLY A 666 1.62 -6.04 10.19
CA GLY A 666 0.73 -7.10 9.72
C GLY A 666 -0.56 -6.56 9.11
N GLU A 667 -1.52 -7.47 8.92
CA GLU A 667 -2.83 -7.18 8.35
C GLU A 667 -3.60 -6.14 9.20
N LEU A 668 -4.08 -5.06 8.56
CA LEU A 668 -4.80 -3.97 9.25
C LEU A 668 -5.95 -3.40 8.42
N TYR A 669 -7.07 -3.15 9.12
CA TYR A 669 -8.28 -2.45 8.67
C TYR A 669 -8.93 -3.06 7.44
N ARG A 670 -9.97 -3.90 7.62
CA ARG A 670 -10.67 -4.50 6.48
C ARG A 670 -11.67 -3.51 5.84
N ASP A 671 -11.92 -3.70 4.55
CA ASP A 671 -12.84 -2.89 3.75
C ASP A 671 -12.54 -1.38 3.88
N PHE A 672 -11.26 -1.05 3.68
CA PHE A 672 -10.73 0.30 3.69
C PHE A 672 -10.97 0.99 2.34
N ALA A 673 -11.25 2.30 2.33
CA ALA A 673 -11.75 2.95 1.13
C ALA A 673 -10.72 3.02 0.00
N ASP A 674 -9.44 3.22 0.31
CA ASP A 674 -8.42 3.37 -0.72
C ASP A 674 -8.22 2.11 -1.58
N PRO A 675 -8.06 0.91 -1.00
CA PRO A 675 -8.06 -0.34 -1.75
C PRO A 675 -9.34 -0.59 -2.54
N ILE A 676 -10.52 -0.28 -1.98
CA ILE A 676 -11.82 -0.46 -2.67
C ILE A 676 -11.84 0.39 -3.95
N GLY A 677 -11.47 1.66 -3.86
CA GLY A 677 -11.40 2.55 -5.03
C GLY A 677 -10.44 2.04 -6.11
N MET A 678 -9.26 1.56 -5.71
CA MET A 678 -8.27 1.03 -6.67
C MET A 678 -8.64 -0.35 -7.20
N ALA A 679 -9.33 -1.19 -6.45
CA ALA A 679 -9.88 -2.46 -6.94
C ALA A 679 -10.92 -2.23 -8.04
N SER A 680 -11.77 -1.21 -7.89
CA SER A 680 -12.73 -0.78 -8.92
C SER A 680 -12.03 -0.33 -10.20
N ARG A 681 -11.05 0.57 -10.08
CA ARG A 681 -10.31 1.05 -11.26
C ARG A 681 -9.50 -0.06 -11.93
N THR A 682 -8.82 -0.91 -11.16
CA THR A 682 -8.01 -2.00 -11.75
C THR A 682 -8.85 -3.08 -12.42
N LEU A 683 -10.03 -3.42 -11.89
CA LEU A 683 -10.95 -4.33 -12.57
C LEU A 683 -11.43 -3.73 -13.91
N VAL A 684 -11.88 -2.48 -13.89
CA VAL A 684 -12.57 -1.86 -15.02
C VAL A 684 -11.60 -1.26 -16.05
N GLU A 685 -10.69 -0.39 -15.61
CA GLU A 685 -9.71 0.31 -16.46
C GLU A 685 -8.45 -0.52 -16.72
N GLY A 686 -8.11 -1.47 -15.84
CA GLY A 686 -6.93 -2.34 -15.96
C GLY A 686 -7.22 -3.62 -16.72
N LEU A 687 -7.92 -4.56 -16.09
CA LEU A 687 -8.19 -5.90 -16.62
C LEU A 687 -9.08 -5.85 -17.87
N PHE A 688 -10.22 -5.14 -17.81
CA PHE A 688 -11.13 -5.00 -18.96
C PHE A 688 -10.82 -3.80 -19.86
N GLY A 689 -10.01 -2.86 -19.38
CA GLY A 689 -9.48 -1.77 -20.20
C GLY A 689 -10.49 -0.71 -20.62
N ILE A 690 -11.59 -0.56 -19.89
CA ILE A 690 -12.69 0.36 -20.21
C ILE A 690 -12.29 1.78 -19.80
N GLN A 691 -12.16 2.67 -20.79
CA GLN A 691 -11.68 4.05 -20.63
C GLN A 691 -12.58 4.99 -21.43
N PRO A 692 -13.72 5.42 -20.85
CA PRO A 692 -14.61 6.38 -21.50
C PRO A 692 -14.02 7.79 -21.50
N ASP A 693 -14.21 8.47 -22.63
CA ASP A 693 -13.98 9.89 -22.83
C ASP A 693 -15.25 10.48 -23.45
N ALA A 694 -16.31 10.53 -22.63
CA ALA A 694 -17.63 11.01 -23.02
C ALA A 694 -17.61 12.48 -23.45
N VAL A 695 -16.65 13.27 -22.96
CA VAL A 695 -16.44 14.66 -23.38
C VAL A 695 -16.01 14.76 -24.85
N ASN A 696 -15.18 13.82 -25.33
CA ASN A 696 -14.76 13.74 -26.72
C ASN A 696 -15.50 12.68 -27.53
N GLU A 697 -16.56 12.09 -26.96
CA GLU A 697 -17.41 11.09 -27.61
C GLU A 697 -16.63 9.82 -28.03
N VAL A 698 -15.63 9.39 -27.25
CA VAL A 698 -14.83 8.19 -27.54
C VAL A 698 -14.86 7.21 -26.36
N LEU A 699 -15.18 5.95 -26.64
CA LEU A 699 -15.06 4.85 -25.70
C LEU A 699 -13.85 4.01 -26.10
N THR A 700 -12.76 4.15 -25.35
CA THR A 700 -11.59 3.30 -25.54
C THR A 700 -11.76 2.01 -24.74
N ILE A 701 -11.53 0.87 -25.39
CA ILE A 701 -11.46 -0.44 -24.72
C ILE A 701 -10.11 -1.06 -25.06
N LYS A 702 -9.30 -1.33 -24.04
CA LYS A 702 -7.93 -1.88 -24.16
C LYS A 702 -7.75 -3.07 -23.20
N PRO A 703 -8.27 -4.27 -23.52
CA PRO A 703 -8.28 -5.38 -22.59
C PRO A 703 -6.87 -5.77 -22.12
N GLY A 704 -6.73 -5.95 -20.82
CA GLY A 704 -5.50 -6.29 -20.11
C GLY A 704 -5.37 -7.77 -19.77
N PHE A 705 -6.14 -8.65 -20.43
CA PHE A 705 -6.19 -10.07 -20.12
C PHE A 705 -4.84 -10.78 -20.29
N PRO A 706 -4.55 -11.78 -19.42
CA PRO A 706 -3.45 -12.72 -19.66
C PRO A 706 -3.57 -13.40 -21.03
N GLU A 707 -2.43 -13.61 -21.70
CA GLU A 707 -2.36 -14.17 -23.05
C GLU A 707 -3.02 -15.56 -23.14
N LYS A 708 -2.92 -16.33 -22.06
CA LYS A 708 -3.47 -17.69 -21.93
C LYS A 708 -5.00 -17.74 -21.73
N TRP A 709 -5.65 -16.61 -21.49
CA TRP A 709 -7.10 -16.60 -21.26
C TRP A 709 -7.87 -16.77 -22.58
N GLU A 710 -8.76 -17.76 -22.59
CA GLU A 710 -9.62 -18.06 -23.74
C GLU A 710 -10.99 -17.40 -23.63
N ASN A 711 -11.37 -16.91 -22.46
CA ASN A 711 -12.63 -16.21 -22.23
C ASN A 711 -12.49 -15.25 -21.05
N ALA A 712 -13.33 -14.21 -21.01
CA ALA A 712 -13.52 -13.34 -19.85
C ALA A 712 -14.79 -12.50 -20.07
N SER A 713 -15.56 -12.24 -19.02
CA SER A 713 -16.69 -11.32 -19.09
C SER A 713 -16.86 -10.44 -17.86
N LEU A 714 -17.34 -9.23 -18.12
CA LEU A 714 -17.71 -8.21 -17.14
C LEU A 714 -19.09 -7.67 -17.51
N GLU A 715 -19.97 -7.58 -16.53
CA GLU A 715 -21.23 -6.83 -16.61
C GLU A 715 -21.23 -5.81 -15.47
N ILE A 716 -21.25 -4.53 -15.84
CA ILE A 716 -21.44 -3.37 -14.96
C ILE A 716 -22.56 -2.49 -15.54
N PRO A 717 -23.12 -1.53 -14.77
CA PRO A 717 -24.28 -0.76 -15.21
C PRO A 717 -24.12 -0.02 -16.54
N ASP A 718 -22.90 0.41 -16.87
CA ASP A 718 -22.63 1.20 -18.08
C ASP A 718 -22.25 0.37 -19.30
N ILE A 719 -21.80 -0.87 -19.10
CA ILE A 719 -21.26 -1.70 -20.18
C ILE A 719 -21.17 -3.18 -19.79
N SER A 720 -21.44 -4.03 -20.79
CA SER A 720 -21.15 -5.46 -20.74
C SER A 720 -20.11 -5.83 -21.79
N ILE A 721 -19.14 -6.66 -21.43
CA ILE A 721 -18.13 -7.22 -22.36
C ILE A 721 -18.08 -8.73 -22.15
N ASP A 722 -18.24 -9.49 -23.22
CA ASP A 722 -17.95 -10.92 -23.28
C ASP A 722 -16.86 -11.16 -24.34
N PHE A 723 -15.74 -11.73 -23.91
CA PHE A 723 -14.63 -12.10 -24.77
C PHE A 723 -14.50 -13.62 -24.87
N SER A 724 -14.25 -14.11 -26.08
CA SER A 724 -13.82 -15.49 -26.31
C SER A 724 -12.77 -15.59 -27.40
N ARG A 725 -11.87 -16.57 -27.26
CA ARG A 725 -10.81 -16.90 -28.21
C ARG A 725 -10.86 -18.40 -28.53
N LYS A 726 -10.89 -18.74 -29.81
CA LYS A 726 -10.84 -20.11 -30.30
C LYS A 726 -10.25 -20.17 -31.70
N ASP A 727 -9.37 -21.14 -31.97
CA ASP A 727 -8.86 -21.43 -33.32
C ASP A 727 -8.34 -20.19 -34.09
N LYS A 728 -7.59 -19.30 -33.43
CA LYS A 728 -7.07 -18.02 -33.98
C LYS A 728 -8.14 -17.00 -34.35
N LYS A 729 -9.32 -17.15 -33.76
CA LYS A 729 -10.40 -16.19 -33.83
C LYS A 729 -10.65 -15.60 -32.44
N ASP A 730 -10.65 -14.29 -32.36
CA ASP A 730 -11.09 -13.55 -31.18
C ASP A 730 -12.49 -13.00 -31.45
N SER A 731 -13.39 -13.11 -30.48
CA SER A 731 -14.75 -12.59 -30.54
C SER A 731 -15.02 -11.74 -29.31
N TYR A 732 -15.55 -10.54 -29.52
CA TYR A 732 -16.01 -9.65 -28.46
C TYR A 732 -17.49 -9.34 -28.70
N HIS A 733 -18.31 -9.52 -27.68
CA HIS A 733 -19.66 -9.00 -27.62
C HIS A 733 -19.67 -7.86 -26.60
N ILE A 734 -19.91 -6.64 -27.07
CA ILE A 734 -19.89 -5.43 -26.24
C ILE A 734 -21.25 -4.78 -26.30
N GLU A 735 -21.91 -4.62 -25.14
CA GLU A 735 -23.13 -3.84 -25.02
C GLU A 735 -22.83 -2.52 -24.32
N ASN A 736 -23.04 -1.41 -25.02
CA ASN A 736 -22.82 -0.07 -24.48
C ASN A 736 -24.15 0.46 -23.89
N HIS A 737 -24.16 0.67 -22.57
CA HIS A 737 -25.29 1.22 -21.81
C HIS A 737 -25.04 2.64 -21.30
N PHE A 738 -23.91 3.26 -21.65
CA PHE A 738 -23.61 4.65 -21.32
C PHE A 738 -24.70 5.59 -21.85
N VAL A 739 -24.97 6.66 -21.09
CA VAL A 739 -25.87 7.74 -21.53
C VAL A 739 -25.27 8.48 -22.73
N ALA A 740 -23.96 8.75 -22.70
CA ALA A 740 -23.24 9.37 -23.80
C ALA A 740 -23.03 8.37 -24.94
N LYS A 741 -23.33 8.81 -26.17
CA LYS A 741 -23.04 8.03 -27.38
C LYS A 741 -21.60 8.26 -27.78
N MET A 742 -20.78 7.22 -27.67
CA MET A 742 -19.34 7.30 -27.91
C MET A 742 -18.92 6.32 -29.01
N ASP A 743 -18.07 6.79 -29.92
CA ASP A 743 -17.43 5.96 -30.93
C ASP A 743 -16.48 4.95 -30.24
N LEU A 744 -16.50 3.71 -30.71
CA LEU A 744 -15.67 2.66 -30.13
C LEU A 744 -14.25 2.71 -30.72
N LYS A 745 -13.26 2.81 -29.83
CA LYS A 745 -11.84 2.63 -30.13
C LYS A 745 -11.32 1.40 -29.39
N LEU A 746 -11.27 0.27 -30.09
CA LEU A 746 -10.81 -1.01 -29.55
C LEU A 746 -9.31 -1.20 -29.82
N LEU A 747 -8.51 -1.24 -28.76
CA LEU A 747 -7.06 -1.39 -28.80
C LEU A 747 -6.66 -2.81 -28.38
N LEU A 748 -6.25 -3.64 -29.33
CA LEU A 748 -6.00 -5.06 -29.09
C LEU A 748 -4.52 -5.40 -29.25
N LYS A 749 -3.99 -6.25 -28.36
CA LYS A 749 -2.72 -6.94 -28.60
C LYS A 749 -2.90 -7.91 -29.77
N ALA A 750 -1.91 -7.98 -30.66
CA ALA A 750 -1.89 -8.98 -31.71
C ALA A 750 -1.15 -10.24 -31.20
N PRO A 751 -1.82 -11.39 -31.04
CA PRO A 751 -1.17 -12.65 -30.68
C PRO A 751 -0.45 -13.32 -31.87
N PHE A 752 -0.75 -12.88 -33.11
CA PHE A 752 -0.20 -13.43 -34.34
C PHE A 752 0.31 -12.32 -35.27
N ASP A 753 1.19 -12.68 -36.21
CA ASP A 753 1.94 -11.73 -37.06
C ASP A 753 1.16 -11.11 -38.22
N GLY A 754 -0.16 -11.25 -38.20
CA GLY A 754 -1.04 -10.47 -39.06
C GLY A 754 -2.51 -10.77 -38.84
N VAL A 755 -3.33 -9.88 -39.38
CA VAL A 755 -4.79 -9.95 -39.36
C VAL A 755 -5.28 -10.47 -40.71
N GLU A 756 -6.16 -11.46 -40.71
CA GLU A 756 -6.82 -11.95 -41.93
C GLU A 756 -8.06 -11.11 -42.25
N SER A 757 -8.92 -10.89 -41.26
CA SER A 757 -10.09 -10.03 -41.37
C SER A 757 -10.58 -9.56 -40.01
N ILE A 758 -11.23 -8.40 -39.98
CA ILE A 758 -12.00 -7.92 -38.82
C ILE A 758 -13.39 -7.56 -39.31
N SER A 759 -14.41 -8.06 -38.64
CA SER A 759 -15.80 -7.66 -38.88
C SER A 759 -16.45 -7.15 -37.60
N VAL A 760 -17.26 -6.10 -37.74
CA VAL A 760 -18.12 -5.58 -36.67
C VAL A 760 -19.56 -5.66 -37.15
N ASN A 761 -20.42 -6.35 -36.39
CA ASN A 761 -21.83 -6.57 -36.72
C ASN A 761 -22.02 -7.16 -38.14
N GLY A 762 -21.15 -8.12 -38.49
CA GLY A 762 -21.15 -8.81 -39.78
C GLY A 762 -20.56 -8.02 -40.97
N LYS A 763 -20.09 -6.79 -40.77
CA LYS A 763 -19.47 -5.96 -41.82
C LYS A 763 -17.96 -5.88 -41.62
N ASN A 764 -17.20 -6.08 -42.69
CA ASN A 764 -15.74 -5.91 -42.65
C ASN A 764 -15.37 -4.46 -42.34
N VAL A 765 -14.39 -4.27 -41.45
CA VAL A 765 -13.87 -2.96 -41.07
C VAL A 765 -12.35 -2.91 -41.24
N SER A 766 -11.81 -1.71 -41.45
CA SER A 766 -10.37 -1.48 -41.47
C SER A 766 -9.78 -1.45 -40.07
N TRP A 767 -8.49 -1.73 -39.96
CA TRP A 767 -7.71 -1.62 -38.74
C TRP A 767 -6.38 -0.93 -39.01
N LYS A 768 -5.71 -0.45 -37.96
CA LYS A 768 -4.38 0.18 -38.03
C LYS A 768 -3.43 -0.48 -37.04
N GLY A 769 -2.18 -0.75 -37.44
CA GLY A 769 -1.14 -1.10 -36.48
C GLY A 769 -0.73 0.11 -35.63
N ILE A 770 -0.27 -0.13 -34.40
CA ILE A 770 0.19 0.91 -33.47
C ILE A 770 1.72 0.83 -33.33
N PRO A 771 2.49 1.53 -34.19
CA PRO A 771 3.96 1.41 -34.22
C PRO A 771 4.64 1.85 -32.93
N GLU A 772 3.99 2.69 -32.13
CA GLU A 772 4.47 3.18 -30.83
C GLU A 772 4.26 2.16 -29.70
N SER A 773 3.58 1.03 -29.96
CA SER A 773 3.39 -0.01 -28.94
C SER A 773 4.73 -0.59 -28.47
N ILE A 774 4.90 -0.74 -27.15
CA ILE A 774 6.09 -1.32 -26.54
C ILE A 774 5.80 -2.76 -26.08
N GLY A 775 6.77 -3.65 -26.27
CA GLY A 775 6.73 -5.05 -25.85
C GLY A 775 5.99 -5.94 -26.85
N THR A 776 4.69 -5.68 -27.00
CA THR A 776 3.80 -6.46 -27.87
C THR A 776 3.15 -5.59 -28.94
N PRO A 777 3.08 -6.05 -30.20
CA PRO A 777 2.35 -5.39 -31.28
C PRO A 777 0.88 -5.21 -30.92
N LYS A 778 0.32 -4.06 -31.30
CA LYS A 778 -1.10 -3.73 -31.11
C LYS A 778 -1.76 -3.23 -32.39
N ILE A 779 -3.07 -3.41 -32.45
CA ILE A 779 -3.93 -2.87 -33.50
C ILE A 779 -5.02 -1.97 -32.89
N SER A 780 -5.48 -0.99 -33.66
CA SER A 780 -6.65 -0.14 -33.38
C SER A 780 -7.76 -0.49 -34.35
N VAL A 781 -8.96 -0.73 -33.81
CA VAL A 781 -10.22 -0.85 -34.57
C VAL A 781 -11.13 0.29 -34.10
N GLU A 782 -11.44 1.20 -35.01
CA GLU A 782 -12.22 2.41 -34.73
C GLU A 782 -13.53 2.33 -35.53
N VAL A 783 -14.67 2.37 -34.84
CA VAL A 783 -16.00 2.31 -35.46
C VAL A 783 -16.97 3.30 -34.80
N PRO A 784 -17.93 3.87 -35.57
CA PRO A 784 -18.93 4.76 -35.00
C PRO A 784 -19.79 4.09 -33.93
N TYR A 785 -20.39 4.91 -33.06
CA TYR A 785 -21.28 4.44 -32.00
C TYR A 785 -22.34 3.43 -32.48
N ASN A 786 -22.44 2.34 -31.73
CA ASN A 786 -23.55 1.39 -31.74
C ASN A 786 -23.87 0.97 -30.30
N LYS A 787 -25.12 0.53 -30.07
CA LYS A 787 -25.52 -0.04 -28.77
C LYS A 787 -24.87 -1.40 -28.52
N VAL A 788 -24.67 -2.17 -29.59
CA VAL A 788 -24.09 -3.52 -29.52
C VAL A 788 -23.01 -3.65 -30.59
N TYR A 789 -21.87 -4.23 -30.20
CA TYR A 789 -20.77 -4.58 -31.09
C TYR A 789 -20.46 -6.06 -30.98
N ASP A 790 -20.70 -6.79 -32.07
CA ASP A 790 -20.19 -8.13 -32.32
C ASP A 790 -18.92 -8.01 -33.15
N VAL A 791 -17.77 -7.96 -32.48
CA VAL A 791 -16.46 -7.85 -33.12
C VAL A 791 -15.85 -9.23 -33.28
N VAL A 792 -15.49 -9.59 -34.50
CA VAL A 792 -14.78 -10.85 -34.82
C VAL A 792 -13.47 -10.51 -35.50
N ILE A 793 -12.36 -10.99 -34.94
CA ILE A 793 -11.02 -10.90 -35.51
C ILE A 793 -10.56 -12.29 -35.90
N ASN A 794 -10.26 -12.50 -37.18
CA ASN A 794 -9.58 -13.70 -37.65
C ASN A 794 -8.10 -13.37 -37.84
N TRP A 795 -7.23 -14.08 -37.14
CA TRP A 795 -5.78 -13.88 -37.19
C TRP A 795 -5.11 -14.80 -38.21
N LYS A 796 -4.03 -14.32 -38.83
CA LYS A 796 -3.15 -15.16 -39.65
C LYS A 796 -2.40 -16.17 -38.76
N SER A 797 -1.75 -17.15 -39.38
CA SER A 797 -1.11 -18.27 -38.68
C SER A 797 0.32 -18.04 -38.20
N GLY A 798 0.96 -16.94 -38.59
CA GLY A 798 2.36 -16.70 -38.21
C GLY A 798 2.49 -16.12 -36.79
N THR A 799 3.66 -16.30 -36.20
CA THR A 799 3.95 -15.92 -34.82
C THR A 799 5.10 -14.93 -34.75
N PHE A 800 5.09 -14.07 -33.74
CA PHE A 800 6.20 -13.16 -33.48
C PHE A 800 7.41 -13.92 -32.94
N ARG A 801 8.61 -13.51 -33.38
CA ARG A 801 9.85 -14.07 -32.87
C ARG A 801 10.29 -13.32 -31.61
N LYS A 802 10.62 -14.07 -30.54
CA LYS A 802 11.28 -13.52 -29.35
C LYS A 802 12.77 -13.30 -29.63
N ILE A 803 13.29 -12.17 -29.15
CA ILE A 803 14.72 -11.90 -29.10
C ILE A 803 15.27 -12.52 -27.81
N TYR A 804 16.45 -13.12 -27.88
CA TYR A 804 17.12 -13.70 -26.71
C TYR A 804 18.44 -12.98 -26.48
N THR A 805 18.64 -12.52 -25.25
CA THR A 805 19.89 -11.96 -24.74
C THR A 805 20.41 -12.83 -23.59
N LYS A 806 21.70 -12.69 -23.24
CA LYS A 806 22.24 -13.33 -22.04
C LYS A 806 21.61 -12.72 -20.78
N PRO A 807 21.47 -13.49 -19.68
CA PRO A 807 20.92 -12.97 -18.42
C PRO A 807 21.73 -11.83 -17.79
N SER A 808 23.05 -11.78 -18.02
CA SER A 808 23.93 -10.74 -17.49
C SER A 808 25.14 -10.53 -18.40
N TYR A 809 25.67 -9.30 -18.40
CA TYR A 809 26.85 -8.85 -19.15
C TYR A 809 27.82 -8.15 -18.20
N ASN A 810 29.11 -8.13 -18.52
CA ASN A 810 30.05 -7.18 -17.93
C ASN A 810 30.13 -5.92 -18.80
N SER A 811 30.39 -4.78 -18.17
CA SER A 811 30.68 -3.56 -18.92
C SER A 811 31.88 -3.77 -19.88
N GLY A 812 31.67 -3.53 -21.17
CA GLY A 812 32.64 -3.80 -22.24
C GLY A 812 32.42 -5.12 -23.01
N ASP A 813 31.47 -5.96 -22.60
CA ASP A 813 31.14 -7.19 -23.32
C ASP A 813 30.48 -6.91 -24.68
N ALA A 814 30.74 -7.78 -25.66
CA ALA A 814 30.05 -7.73 -26.95
C ALA A 814 28.59 -8.21 -26.84
N LEU A 815 27.66 -7.43 -27.37
CA LEU A 815 26.25 -7.76 -27.56
C LEU A 815 26.00 -8.06 -29.04
N ASN A 816 25.54 -9.29 -29.31
CA ASN A 816 25.16 -9.73 -30.66
C ASN A 816 23.72 -10.22 -30.63
N ILE A 817 22.83 -9.51 -31.32
CA ILE A 817 21.43 -9.88 -31.47
C ILE A 817 21.17 -10.21 -32.94
N SER A 818 20.50 -11.33 -33.20
CA SER A 818 20.11 -11.73 -34.55
C SER A 818 18.67 -12.24 -34.57
N ILE A 819 17.90 -11.85 -35.58
CA ILE A 819 16.52 -12.30 -35.80
C ILE A 819 16.38 -13.08 -37.10
N THR A 820 15.52 -14.09 -37.11
CA THR A 820 15.27 -14.95 -38.28
C THR A 820 14.03 -14.54 -39.08
N LYS A 821 13.15 -13.73 -38.49
CA LYS A 821 11.91 -13.21 -39.09
C LYS A 821 11.74 -11.75 -38.72
N GLY A 822 11.14 -10.98 -39.61
CA GLY A 822 10.99 -9.53 -39.47
C GLY A 822 12.28 -8.76 -39.75
N GLU A 823 12.23 -7.45 -39.51
CA GLU A 823 13.32 -6.49 -39.70
C GLU A 823 13.48 -5.57 -38.47
N MET A 824 14.73 -5.20 -38.18
CA MET A 824 15.11 -4.17 -37.20
C MET A 824 15.13 -2.80 -37.89
N VAL A 825 14.09 -2.01 -37.67
CA VAL A 825 13.88 -0.71 -38.33
C VAL A 825 14.80 0.35 -37.72
N SER A 826 14.81 0.49 -36.40
CA SER A 826 15.58 1.51 -35.69
C SER A 826 15.94 1.06 -34.27
N ILE A 827 16.83 1.81 -33.61
CA ILE A 827 17.24 1.59 -32.22
C ILE A 827 17.04 2.89 -31.46
N TYR A 828 16.47 2.79 -30.26
CA TYR A 828 16.37 3.88 -29.31
C TYR A 828 17.04 3.45 -27.99
N ASP A 829 18.13 4.12 -27.64
CA ASP A 829 18.93 3.82 -26.45
C ASP A 829 18.95 5.03 -25.51
N PRO A 830 17.88 5.22 -24.71
CA PRO A 830 17.77 6.38 -23.82
C PRO A 830 18.78 6.36 -22.66
N GLN A 831 19.36 5.21 -22.33
CA GLN A 831 20.25 5.05 -21.18
C GLN A 831 21.74 4.97 -21.57
N GLY A 832 22.07 5.00 -22.86
CA GLY A 832 23.44 4.93 -23.36
C GLY A 832 24.11 3.58 -23.11
N VAL A 833 23.32 2.51 -23.21
CA VAL A 833 23.73 1.12 -22.96
C VAL A 833 24.63 0.60 -24.07
N LEU A 834 24.50 1.12 -25.28
CA LEU A 834 25.14 0.61 -26.48
C LEU A 834 26.26 1.54 -26.94
N SER A 835 27.38 0.95 -27.34
CA SER A 835 28.49 1.65 -27.99
C SER A 835 28.98 0.84 -29.20
N GLN A 836 29.55 1.51 -30.20
CA GLN A 836 29.99 0.86 -31.46
C GLN A 836 28.85 0.08 -32.17
N ILE A 837 27.69 0.74 -32.34
CA ILE A 837 26.48 0.14 -32.90
C ILE A 837 26.65 -0.15 -34.41
N ASP A 838 26.67 -1.42 -34.81
CA ASP A 838 26.49 -1.88 -36.19
C ASP A 838 25.12 -2.58 -36.32
N LYS A 839 24.11 -1.82 -36.78
CA LYS A 839 22.74 -2.31 -37.02
C LYS A 839 22.52 -2.58 -38.50
N LYS A 840 22.13 -3.82 -38.81
CA LYS A 840 21.65 -4.26 -40.13
C LYS A 840 20.19 -4.69 -40.03
N GLU A 841 19.56 -5.05 -41.15
CA GLU A 841 18.15 -5.45 -41.20
C GLU A 841 17.79 -6.54 -40.17
N ARG A 842 18.69 -7.48 -39.90
CA ARG A 842 18.41 -8.65 -39.04
C ARG A 842 19.44 -8.91 -37.95
N THR A 843 20.46 -8.07 -37.84
CA THR A 843 21.54 -8.24 -36.86
C THR A 843 21.89 -6.91 -36.23
N LEU A 844 22.14 -6.93 -34.93
CA LEU A 844 22.70 -5.82 -34.17
C LEU A 844 23.96 -6.32 -33.47
N GLN A 845 25.09 -5.69 -33.78
CA GLN A 845 26.34 -5.85 -33.05
C GLN A 845 26.64 -4.55 -32.30
N SER A 846 27.03 -4.66 -31.03
CA SER A 846 27.34 -3.52 -30.17
C SER A 846 28.23 -3.96 -29.00
N ILE A 847 28.75 -3.00 -28.25
CA ILE A 847 29.43 -3.20 -26.97
C ILE A 847 28.55 -2.63 -25.86
N VAL A 848 28.31 -3.43 -24.83
CA VAL A 848 27.52 -3.06 -23.65
C VAL A 848 28.32 -2.11 -22.77
N ASN A 849 27.69 -1.03 -22.33
CA ASN A 849 28.26 0.00 -21.48
C ASN A 849 27.33 0.30 -20.28
N GLY A 850 27.91 0.76 -19.17
CA GLY A 850 27.17 1.08 -17.93
C GLY A 850 27.19 -0.04 -16.89
N GLU A 851 26.28 0.07 -15.90
CA GLU A 851 26.13 -0.83 -14.75
C GLU A 851 24.68 -0.88 -14.25
N GLY A 852 24.30 -1.98 -13.59
CA GLY A 852 22.96 -2.24 -13.08
C GLY A 852 22.00 -2.73 -14.15
N ASN A 853 20.69 -2.68 -13.83
CA ASN A 853 19.64 -3.00 -14.79
C ASN A 853 19.44 -1.83 -15.75
N LYS A 854 19.46 -2.14 -17.06
CA LYS A 854 19.34 -1.17 -18.15
C LYS A 854 18.41 -1.68 -19.24
N THR A 855 17.78 -0.75 -19.93
CA THR A 855 16.86 -1.01 -21.04
C THR A 855 17.17 -0.13 -22.24
N PHE A 856 17.18 -0.74 -23.42
CA PHE A 856 17.10 -0.03 -24.71
C PHE A 856 16.03 -0.68 -25.59
N PHE A 857 15.65 -0.04 -26.70
CA PHE A 857 14.53 -0.47 -27.52
C PHE A 857 14.95 -0.68 -28.98
N ILE A 858 14.44 -1.74 -29.60
CA ILE A 858 14.60 -2.03 -31.03
C ILE A 858 13.23 -1.93 -31.69
N GLN A 859 13.07 -1.04 -32.66
CA GLN A 859 11.85 -1.01 -33.45
C GLN A 859 11.84 -2.19 -34.41
N MET A 860 10.87 -3.09 -34.21
CA MET A 860 10.67 -4.30 -34.98
C MET A 860 9.54 -4.09 -35.98
N LYS A 861 9.67 -4.69 -37.16
CA LYS A 861 8.59 -4.81 -38.13
C LYS A 861 8.50 -6.24 -38.66
N GLN A 862 7.31 -6.82 -38.61
CA GLN A 862 7.02 -8.16 -39.12
C GLN A 862 5.63 -8.14 -39.76
N GLY A 863 5.57 -8.42 -41.06
CA GLY A 863 4.33 -8.27 -41.83
C GLY A 863 3.88 -6.81 -41.87
N GLU A 864 2.62 -6.58 -41.52
CA GLU A 864 1.97 -5.25 -41.50
C GLU A 864 2.11 -4.55 -40.13
N LEU A 865 2.74 -5.21 -39.15
CA LEU A 865 2.85 -4.73 -37.78
C LEU A 865 4.26 -4.24 -37.48
N SER A 866 4.33 -3.10 -36.80
CA SER A 866 5.54 -2.51 -36.25
C SER A 866 5.32 -2.24 -34.76
N TRP A 867 6.36 -2.40 -33.95
CA TRP A 867 6.33 -2.13 -32.51
C TRP A 867 7.76 -1.94 -31.97
N TRP A 868 7.91 -1.42 -30.77
CA TRP A 868 9.17 -1.34 -30.06
C TRP A 868 9.36 -2.54 -29.16
N TYR A 869 10.43 -3.30 -29.39
CA TYR A 869 10.83 -4.41 -28.55
C TYR A 869 11.83 -3.94 -27.49
N PRO A 870 11.48 -3.99 -26.20
CA PRO A 870 12.39 -3.65 -25.11
C PRO A 870 13.45 -4.75 -24.94
N VAL A 871 14.70 -4.35 -24.72
CA VAL A 871 15.82 -5.23 -24.40
C VAL A 871 16.38 -4.81 -23.06
N GLU A 872 16.08 -5.62 -22.05
CA GLU A 872 16.53 -5.48 -20.66
C GLU A 872 17.85 -6.24 -20.47
N LEU A 873 18.82 -5.61 -19.81
CA LEU A 873 20.14 -6.14 -19.54
C LEU A 873 20.54 -5.86 -18.08
N ASN A 874 21.04 -6.89 -17.38
CA ASN A 874 21.75 -6.72 -16.13
C ASN A 874 23.25 -6.61 -16.38
N ILE A 875 23.85 -5.45 -16.10
CA ILE A 875 25.25 -5.15 -16.43
C ILE A 875 26.06 -5.05 -15.15
N LYS A 876 27.06 -5.93 -14.99
CA LYS A 876 27.99 -5.90 -13.87
C LYS A 876 29.09 -4.85 -14.11
N PRO A 877 29.51 -4.13 -13.07
CA PRO A 877 30.66 -3.25 -13.16
C PRO A 877 31.90 -4.07 -13.54
N LYS A 878 32.85 -3.44 -14.23
CA LYS A 878 34.15 -4.05 -14.52
C LYS A 878 34.87 -4.28 -13.20
N GLU A 879 35.29 -5.52 -12.91
CA GLU A 879 35.87 -5.94 -11.60
C GLU A 879 36.75 -4.84 -10.98
N SER A 880 36.27 -4.23 -9.90
CA SER A 880 37.10 -3.39 -9.03
C SER A 880 37.73 -4.30 -7.97
N ASN A 881 39.02 -4.14 -7.71
CA ASN A 881 39.74 -4.91 -6.69
C ASN A 881 39.37 -4.52 -5.24
N GLN A 882 38.21 -3.90 -5.01
CA GLN A 882 37.74 -3.59 -3.65
C GLN A 882 37.25 -4.90 -3.01
N LYS A 883 38.08 -5.47 -2.14
CA LYS A 883 37.65 -6.54 -1.23
C LYS A 883 36.85 -5.91 -0.10
N ASP A 884 35.66 -6.43 0.18
CA ASP A 884 34.94 -6.16 1.42
C ASP A 884 35.87 -6.47 2.61
N PHE A 885 36.07 -5.50 3.50
CA PHE A 885 36.86 -5.74 4.70
C PHE A 885 36.09 -6.65 5.65
N ASN A 886 36.75 -7.72 6.05
CA ASN A 886 36.16 -8.67 6.97
C ASN A 886 36.45 -8.23 8.41
N TRP A 887 35.45 -7.63 9.06
CA TRP A 887 35.48 -7.20 10.46
C TRP A 887 35.76 -8.33 11.46
N ASP A 888 35.57 -9.59 11.06
CA ASP A 888 35.77 -10.76 11.91
C ASP A 888 37.24 -11.25 11.89
N ILE A 889 38.10 -10.63 11.06
CA ILE A 889 39.54 -10.92 11.02
C ILE A 889 40.28 -9.91 11.92
N PRO A 890 41.04 -10.39 12.94
CA PRO A 890 41.91 -9.53 13.75
C PRO A 890 42.95 -8.78 12.91
N LEU A 891 43.25 -7.54 13.29
CA LEU A 891 44.42 -6.83 12.76
C LEU A 891 45.69 -7.64 13.03
N ASP A 892 46.57 -7.70 12.03
CA ASP A 892 47.89 -8.31 12.21
C ASP A 892 48.68 -7.50 13.25
N LYS A 893 49.16 -8.19 14.30
CA LYS A 893 49.94 -7.58 15.39
C LYS A 893 51.23 -6.92 14.91
N SER A 894 51.70 -7.23 13.70
CA SER A 894 52.85 -6.58 13.07
C SER A 894 52.55 -5.15 12.57
N GLN A 895 51.27 -4.80 12.38
CA GLN A 895 50.86 -3.49 11.87
C GLN A 895 50.83 -2.44 12.97
N ARG A 896 51.37 -1.25 12.70
CA ARG A 896 51.39 -0.14 13.66
C ARG A 896 50.07 0.62 13.60
N THR A 897 49.34 0.64 14.70
CA THR A 897 48.12 1.45 14.86
C THR A 897 48.47 2.85 15.42
N GLU A 898 47.88 3.90 14.84
CA GLU A 898 48.06 5.29 15.30
C GLU A 898 46.71 6.01 15.38
N THR A 899 46.32 6.42 16.59
CA THR A 899 45.14 7.27 16.81
C THR A 899 45.50 8.74 16.52
N VAL A 900 44.74 9.41 15.67
CA VAL A 900 44.90 10.84 15.37
C VAL A 900 44.14 11.67 16.40
N SER A 901 44.80 12.64 17.04
CA SER A 901 44.15 13.49 18.04
C SER A 901 43.18 14.48 17.40
N LEU A 902 41.88 14.32 17.68
CA LEU A 902 40.80 15.17 17.15
C LEU A 902 40.34 16.26 18.14
N SER A 903 40.92 16.32 19.34
CA SER A 903 40.45 17.17 20.44
C SER A 903 40.33 18.66 20.10
N SER A 904 41.24 19.21 19.29
CA SER A 904 41.21 20.61 18.85
C SER A 904 40.11 20.92 17.84
N PHE A 905 39.49 19.90 17.24
CA PHE A 905 38.45 20.04 16.22
C PHE A 905 37.04 19.76 16.77
N PHE A 906 36.92 19.15 17.95
CA PHE A 906 35.61 18.83 18.53
C PHE A 906 34.77 20.09 18.76
N ASN A 907 33.58 20.12 18.17
CA ASN A 907 32.66 21.25 18.24
C ASN A 907 31.43 20.97 19.12
N ALA A 908 31.13 19.72 19.47
CA ALA A 908 29.99 19.33 20.29
C ALA A 908 30.24 18.12 21.20
N LYS A 909 29.27 17.81 22.05
CA LYS A 909 29.13 16.49 22.69
C LYS A 909 28.14 15.66 21.88
N VAL A 910 28.43 14.37 21.71
CA VAL A 910 27.53 13.45 20.99
C VAL A 910 26.14 13.38 21.66
N THR A 911 26.07 13.56 22.98
CA THR A 911 24.84 13.56 23.78
C THR A 911 23.89 14.70 23.46
N ASP A 912 24.37 15.78 22.85
CA ASP A 912 23.61 17.02 22.64
C ASP A 912 22.87 17.04 21.29
N ILE A 913 23.06 16.04 20.42
CA ILE A 913 22.57 16.05 19.03
C ILE A 913 21.06 16.29 18.89
N PHE A 914 20.23 15.80 19.82
CA PHE A 914 18.78 16.02 19.85
C PHE A 914 18.34 17.09 20.87
N ASN A 915 19.29 17.78 21.50
CA ASN A 915 19.04 18.92 22.39
C ASN A 915 19.22 20.27 21.66
N TYR A 916 19.77 20.26 20.44
CA TYR A 916 19.83 21.42 19.57
C TYR A 916 18.46 21.71 18.93
N GLU A 917 18.22 23.00 18.63
CA GLU A 917 17.19 23.41 17.69
C GLU A 917 17.83 23.73 16.33
N TYR A 918 17.40 22.99 15.30
CA TYR A 918 17.82 23.12 13.91
C TYR A 918 16.85 24.06 13.18
N LEU A 919 17.09 25.37 13.30
CA LEU A 919 16.15 26.41 12.84
C LEU A 919 16.46 27.01 11.47
N SER A 920 17.69 26.83 10.96
CA SER A 920 18.12 27.42 9.69
C SER A 920 19.17 26.55 9.00
N PRO A 921 19.10 26.40 7.66
CA PRO A 921 18.08 26.96 6.76
C PRO A 921 16.73 26.22 6.85
N ARG A 922 15.62 26.94 6.70
CA ARG A 922 14.26 26.37 6.59
C ARG A 922 13.47 27.02 5.44
N PRO A 923 12.56 26.27 4.79
CA PRO A 923 11.73 26.80 3.73
C PRO A 923 10.79 27.89 4.24
N LYS A 924 10.50 28.87 3.38
CA LYS A 924 9.54 29.96 3.65
C LYS A 924 8.21 29.76 2.89
N THR A 925 7.94 28.53 2.48
CA THR A 925 6.79 28.10 1.67
C THR A 925 5.91 27.15 2.48
N VAL A 926 4.71 26.84 1.98
CA VAL A 926 3.87 25.79 2.57
C VAL A 926 4.52 24.44 2.31
N THR A 927 4.93 23.75 3.37
CA THR A 927 5.56 22.42 3.27
C THR A 927 5.52 21.64 4.57
N LEU A 928 5.75 20.33 4.48
CA LEU A 928 6.05 19.44 5.59
C LEU A 928 7.57 19.28 5.69
N GLN A 929 8.10 19.35 6.91
CA GLN A 929 9.55 19.37 7.16
C GLN A 929 9.93 18.67 8.46
N LEU A 930 11.22 18.38 8.64
CA LEU A 930 11.74 17.77 9.85
C LEU A 930 11.45 18.66 11.09
N PRO A 931 10.99 18.08 12.22
CA PRO A 931 10.82 18.82 13.46
C PRO A 931 12.10 19.55 13.90
N LYS A 932 11.97 20.67 14.61
CA LYS A 932 13.11 21.53 15.02
C LYS A 932 14.18 20.83 15.85
N GLN A 933 13.86 19.75 16.52
CA GLN A 933 14.83 18.94 17.29
C GLN A 933 15.62 17.94 16.45
N GLY A 934 15.40 17.86 15.13
CA GLY A 934 16.17 17.01 14.21
C GLY A 934 15.77 15.52 14.21
N ILE A 935 14.63 15.17 14.80
CA ILE A 935 14.07 13.81 14.83
C ILE A 935 12.54 13.85 14.81
N GLY A 936 11.92 12.82 14.23
CA GLY A 936 10.48 12.68 14.09
C GLY A 936 10.03 12.97 12.67
N ASN A 937 8.73 13.19 12.51
CA ASN A 937 8.08 13.62 11.28
C ASN A 937 6.84 14.43 11.64
N TRP A 938 6.07 14.88 10.65
CA TRP A 938 4.90 15.73 10.91
C TRP A 938 3.74 15.02 11.65
N CYS A 939 3.64 13.69 11.57
CA CYS A 939 2.69 12.88 12.36
C CYS A 939 3.17 12.63 13.80
N TYR A 940 4.47 12.51 13.99
CA TYR A 940 5.13 12.32 15.27
C TYR A 940 6.11 13.47 15.57
N PRO A 941 5.62 14.73 15.64
CA PRO A 941 6.51 15.90 15.71
C PRO A 941 7.15 16.08 17.09
N ASN A 942 6.66 15.36 18.10
CA ASN A 942 7.11 15.45 19.49
C ASN A 942 7.98 14.27 19.92
N VAL A 943 8.53 13.52 18.96
CA VAL A 943 9.51 12.46 19.25
C VAL A 943 10.71 13.08 19.94
N SER A 944 11.16 12.43 21.01
CA SER A 944 12.34 12.77 21.77
C SER A 944 13.07 11.48 22.14
N VAL A 945 14.39 11.55 22.06
CA VAL A 945 15.31 10.47 22.44
C VAL A 945 16.45 11.10 23.24
N GLN A 946 16.99 10.36 24.20
CA GLN A 946 18.14 10.79 24.99
C GLN A 946 19.34 9.92 24.66
N ILE A 947 20.44 10.58 24.34
CA ILE A 947 21.73 9.94 24.08
C ILE A 947 22.53 9.94 25.38
N ASP A 948 23.16 8.81 25.69
CA ASP A 948 23.90 8.57 26.94
C ASP A 948 25.22 7.86 26.59
N ASP A 949 26.34 8.58 26.72
CA ASP A 949 27.68 8.07 26.41
C ASP A 949 28.50 7.63 27.62
N LYS A 950 27.88 7.51 28.81
CA LYS A 950 28.60 7.17 30.05
C LYS A 950 29.38 5.86 29.97
N GLY A 951 28.84 4.83 29.32
CA GLY A 951 29.53 3.56 29.14
C GLY A 951 30.78 3.70 28.28
N LEU A 952 30.68 4.44 27.17
CA LEU A 952 31.82 4.80 26.33
C LEU A 952 32.90 5.54 27.13
N ARG A 953 32.50 6.54 27.94
CA ARG A 953 33.42 7.33 28.77
C ARG A 953 34.13 6.49 29.82
N GLU A 954 33.39 5.61 30.51
CA GLU A 954 33.96 4.74 31.55
C GLU A 954 34.96 3.73 30.94
N LYS A 955 34.66 3.15 29.77
CA LYS A 955 35.60 2.25 29.06
C LYS A 955 36.90 2.94 28.67
N ALA A 956 36.88 4.23 28.36
CA ALA A 956 38.06 5.00 27.98
C ALA A 956 38.91 5.48 29.17
N LYS A 957 38.41 5.42 30.40
CA LYS A 957 39.01 6.05 31.60
C LYS A 957 40.44 5.62 31.90
N GLN A 958 40.78 4.36 31.65
CA GLN A 958 42.12 3.83 31.96
C GLN A 958 43.18 4.17 30.89
N THR A 959 42.78 4.26 29.63
CA THR A 959 43.71 4.27 28.48
C THR A 959 43.54 5.47 27.54
N GLY A 960 42.49 6.28 27.75
CA GLY A 960 42.03 7.31 26.81
C GLY A 960 41.49 6.75 25.50
N LYS A 961 41.21 5.44 25.43
CA LYS A 961 40.86 4.72 24.21
C LYS A 961 39.85 3.61 24.47
N ILE A 962 39.04 3.28 23.47
CA ILE A 962 38.29 2.01 23.39
C ILE A 962 38.85 1.17 22.25
N THR A 963 38.78 -0.15 22.33
CA THR A 963 39.36 -1.06 21.33
C THR A 963 38.33 -2.08 20.88
N THR A 964 38.23 -2.30 19.59
CA THR A 964 37.39 -3.34 18.98
C THR A 964 37.91 -4.74 19.28
N SER A 965 37.08 -5.76 19.10
CA SER A 965 37.49 -7.17 19.21
C SER A 965 38.61 -7.55 18.24
N ASN A 966 38.66 -6.93 17.07
CA ASN A 966 39.73 -7.11 16.08
C ASN A 966 40.99 -6.24 16.34
N GLY A 967 41.05 -5.50 17.45
CA GLY A 967 42.27 -4.82 17.92
C GLY A 967 42.48 -3.40 17.40
N VAL A 968 41.49 -2.76 16.79
CA VAL A 968 41.55 -1.35 16.34
C VAL A 968 41.26 -0.43 17.54
N PRO A 969 42.22 0.41 17.97
CA PRO A 969 41.97 1.38 19.04
C PRO A 969 41.28 2.63 18.49
N PHE A 970 40.47 3.30 19.30
CA PHE A 970 39.83 4.59 19.03
C PHE A 970 40.00 5.51 20.23
N GLN A 971 40.62 6.67 20.02
CA GLN A 971 40.82 7.68 21.05
C GLN A 971 39.52 8.44 21.31
N THR A 972 39.14 8.60 22.57
CA THR A 972 37.96 9.36 23.01
C THR A 972 38.18 9.88 24.44
N PRO A 973 37.71 11.10 24.81
CA PRO A 973 37.91 11.62 26.15
C PRO A 973 37.07 10.83 27.17
N SER A 974 37.59 10.61 28.38
CA SER A 974 36.85 9.92 29.46
C SER A 974 36.00 10.84 30.33
N ASP A 975 36.15 12.16 30.21
CA ASP A 975 35.38 13.15 30.97
C ASP A 975 34.07 13.48 30.21
N GLU A 976 32.92 13.24 30.85
CA GLU A 976 31.57 13.54 30.35
C GLU A 976 31.36 15.04 30.05
N ASN A 977 32.18 15.92 30.65
CA ASN A 977 32.10 17.36 30.39
C ASN A 977 32.81 17.78 29.10
N GLN A 978 33.67 16.92 28.53
CA GLN A 978 34.42 17.24 27.33
C GLN A 978 33.66 16.89 26.06
N LYS A 979 33.77 17.79 25.06
CA LYS A 979 33.38 17.52 23.67
C LYS A 979 34.11 16.29 23.14
N ASN A 980 33.44 15.47 22.35
CA ASN A 980 33.97 14.21 21.84
C ASN A 980 33.61 13.94 20.37
N ILE A 981 33.04 14.92 19.67
CA ILE A 981 32.61 14.74 18.29
C ILE A 981 32.78 16.04 17.49
N ILE A 982 33.09 15.86 16.21
CA ILE A 982 33.10 16.91 15.19
C ILE A 982 31.85 16.74 14.33
N PHE A 983 30.82 17.55 14.54
CA PHE A 983 29.64 17.55 13.68
C PHE A 983 29.84 18.43 12.46
N THR A 984 29.35 17.95 11.32
CA THR A 984 29.10 18.72 10.09
C THR A 984 27.63 18.58 9.68
N SER A 985 27.07 19.62 9.06
CA SER A 985 25.67 19.66 8.69
C SER A 985 25.39 20.71 7.62
N MET A 986 24.28 20.58 6.89
CA MET A 986 23.71 21.69 6.12
C MET A 986 22.88 22.65 6.98
N TRP A 987 22.62 22.29 8.24
CA TRP A 987 22.09 23.20 9.27
C TRP A 987 23.17 24.17 9.75
N ASP A 988 22.81 25.44 9.94
CA ASP A 988 23.71 26.52 10.39
C ASP A 988 24.31 26.29 11.79
N ASN A 989 23.80 25.29 12.52
CA ASN A 989 24.35 24.83 13.80
C ASN A 989 25.81 24.35 13.69
N PHE A 990 26.23 23.83 12.53
CA PHE A 990 27.53 23.21 12.30
C PHE A 990 28.10 23.58 10.93
N PRO A 991 29.43 23.52 10.72
CA PRO A 991 30.01 23.75 9.39
C PRO A 991 29.59 22.64 8.41
N GLU A 992 29.44 22.99 7.13
CA GLU A 992 29.14 22.01 6.06
C GLU A 992 30.28 20.99 5.86
N SER A 993 31.52 21.42 6.13
CA SER A 993 32.70 20.56 6.05
C SER A 993 33.80 20.99 7.00
N ILE A 994 34.70 20.06 7.32
CA ILE A 994 35.91 20.33 8.10
C ILE A 994 37.10 19.60 7.48
N ASN A 995 38.27 20.25 7.51
CA ASN A 995 39.52 19.68 7.04
C ASN A 995 40.49 19.45 8.22
N ILE A 996 41.05 18.25 8.30
CA ILE A 996 41.94 17.78 9.37
C ILE A 996 43.27 17.40 8.72
N PRO A 997 44.39 18.08 9.04
CA PRO A 997 45.69 17.76 8.49
C PRO A 997 46.13 16.34 8.86
N LEU A 998 46.62 15.59 7.88
CA LEU A 998 47.20 14.27 8.05
C LEU A 998 48.65 14.27 7.54
N ASN A 999 49.44 13.29 7.95
CA ASN A 999 50.82 13.15 7.53
C ASN A 999 51.24 11.67 7.46
N GLY A 1000 52.43 11.43 6.91
CA GLY A 1000 52.99 10.10 6.75
C GLY A 1000 52.21 9.24 5.74
N LYS A 1001 52.39 7.92 5.81
CA LYS A 1001 51.66 6.95 4.97
C LYS A 1001 50.81 6.05 5.85
N ALA A 1002 49.73 5.52 5.29
CA ALA A 1002 48.87 4.53 5.93
C ALA A 1002 48.24 3.61 4.88
N SER A 1003 47.96 2.37 5.26
CA SER A 1003 47.26 1.41 4.42
C SER A 1003 45.74 1.43 4.62
N HIS A 1004 45.27 1.87 5.78
CA HIS A 1004 43.85 1.94 6.11
C HIS A 1004 43.60 3.11 7.06
N ALA A 1005 42.40 3.67 6.98
CA ALA A 1005 41.82 4.55 7.99
C ALA A 1005 40.55 3.92 8.56
N TYR A 1006 40.42 3.93 9.89
CA TYR A 1006 39.24 3.50 10.62
C TYR A 1006 38.60 4.70 11.31
N PHE A 1007 37.28 4.82 11.19
CA PHE A 1007 36.52 5.93 11.73
C PHE A 1007 35.52 5.44 12.75
N MET A 1008 35.36 6.18 13.84
CA MET A 1008 34.18 6.08 14.71
C MET A 1008 33.30 7.28 14.43
N LEU A 1009 32.09 7.03 13.94
CA LEU A 1009 31.15 8.04 13.49
C LEU A 1009 29.85 7.96 14.29
N ALA A 1010 29.13 9.06 14.40
CA ALA A 1010 27.78 9.07 14.96
C ALA A 1010 27.00 10.26 14.40
N GLY A 1011 25.71 10.09 14.16
CA GLY A 1011 24.90 11.14 13.56
C GLY A 1011 23.48 10.70 13.27
N THR A 1012 22.74 11.55 12.57
CA THR A 1012 21.35 11.29 12.20
C THR A 1012 21.23 11.02 10.71
N THR A 1013 20.20 10.27 10.36
CA THR A 1013 19.66 10.13 9.01
C THR A 1013 18.18 9.75 9.13
N ASN A 1014 17.45 9.74 8.03
CA ASN A 1014 16.04 9.41 8.02
C ASN A 1014 15.63 8.74 6.69
N PRO A 1015 14.41 8.21 6.59
CA PRO A 1015 13.97 7.45 5.41
C PRO A 1015 13.97 8.28 4.12
N MET A 1016 13.72 9.60 4.19
CA MET A 1016 13.76 10.52 3.04
C MET A 1016 15.19 10.79 2.53
N GLN A 1017 16.21 10.34 3.26
CA GLN A 1017 17.62 10.45 2.87
C GLN A 1017 18.20 9.08 2.50
N SER A 1018 17.35 8.06 2.42
CA SER A 1018 17.74 6.69 2.10
C SER A 1018 18.18 6.55 0.65
N ARG A 1019 19.14 5.65 0.42
CA ARG A 1019 19.66 5.30 -0.91
C ARG A 1019 20.35 6.47 -1.64
N ILE A 1020 20.64 7.58 -0.96
CA ILE A 1020 21.43 8.69 -1.48
C ILE A 1020 22.64 9.01 -0.58
N VAL A 1021 23.62 9.72 -1.11
CA VAL A 1021 24.82 10.09 -0.34
C VAL A 1021 24.44 11.18 0.67
N ASN A 1022 24.52 10.85 1.96
CA ASN A 1022 24.23 11.77 3.06
C ASN A 1022 25.43 12.69 3.33
N GLY A 1023 26.64 12.16 3.19
CA GLY A 1023 27.91 12.88 3.30
C GLY A 1023 29.08 12.04 2.84
N GLU A 1024 30.29 12.55 2.96
CA GLU A 1024 31.51 11.84 2.54
C GLU A 1024 32.69 12.11 3.48
N ILE A 1025 33.58 11.12 3.56
CA ILE A 1025 34.92 11.27 4.13
C ILE A 1025 35.93 11.14 2.99
N LYS A 1026 36.70 12.19 2.74
CA LYS A 1026 37.73 12.23 1.70
C LYS A 1026 39.12 12.29 2.32
N ILE A 1027 40.01 11.37 1.94
CA ILE A 1027 41.43 11.41 2.30
C ILE A 1027 42.23 11.88 1.09
N GLU A 1028 42.81 13.07 1.17
CA GLU A 1028 43.69 13.62 0.13
C GLU A 1028 45.15 13.24 0.37
N TYR A 1029 45.85 12.94 -0.71
CA TYR A 1029 47.29 12.73 -0.74
C TYR A 1029 48.03 14.00 -1.18
N THR A 1030 49.33 14.08 -0.88
CA THR A 1030 50.16 15.22 -1.27
C THR A 1030 50.37 15.35 -2.78
N ASP A 1031 50.09 14.28 -3.55
CA ASP A 1031 50.15 14.26 -5.02
C ASP A 1031 48.85 14.79 -5.68
N GLY A 1032 47.84 15.18 -4.89
CA GLY A 1032 46.56 15.69 -5.36
C GLY A 1032 45.49 14.62 -5.62
N THR A 1033 45.82 13.33 -5.53
CA THR A 1033 44.84 12.23 -5.60
C THR A 1033 44.10 12.05 -4.27
N SER A 1034 43.00 11.27 -4.25
CA SER A 1034 42.24 11.02 -3.03
C SER A 1034 41.47 9.71 -3.04
N GLU A 1035 41.21 9.18 -1.84
CA GLU A 1035 40.20 8.15 -1.59
C GLU A 1035 38.94 8.77 -0.98
N VAL A 1036 37.76 8.22 -1.29
CA VAL A 1036 36.46 8.74 -0.81
C VAL A 1036 35.64 7.60 -0.24
N LEU A 1037 35.14 7.79 0.98
CA LEU A 1037 34.12 6.95 1.61
C LEU A 1037 32.78 7.72 1.61
N PRO A 1038 31.84 7.39 0.71
CA PRO A 1038 30.49 7.94 0.78
C PRO A 1038 29.75 7.35 1.98
N LEU A 1039 28.97 8.17 2.68
CA LEU A 1039 28.10 7.76 3.78
C LEU A 1039 26.66 7.70 3.27
N LYS A 1040 26.07 6.50 3.25
CA LYS A 1040 24.79 6.21 2.62
C LYS A 1040 24.00 5.22 3.47
N ASN A 1041 22.76 5.58 3.83
CA ASN A 1041 21.85 4.63 4.47
C ASN A 1041 21.07 3.81 3.43
N PRO A 1042 20.72 2.55 3.73
CA PRO A 1042 21.16 1.76 4.89
C PRO A 1042 22.48 1.00 4.69
N GLU A 1043 23.28 1.33 3.68
CA GLU A 1043 24.48 0.55 3.29
C GLU A 1043 25.60 0.62 4.32
N ASN A 1044 26.04 1.83 4.70
CA ASN A 1044 27.14 2.04 5.65
C ASN A 1044 26.87 3.17 6.69
N TRP A 1045 25.79 3.93 6.55
CA TRP A 1045 25.44 5.03 7.46
C TRP A 1045 24.21 4.67 8.30
N TRP A 1046 24.33 4.66 9.63
CA TRP A 1046 23.27 4.30 10.57
C TRP A 1046 22.87 5.50 11.44
N PRO A 1047 21.58 5.68 11.73
CA PRO A 1047 21.13 6.70 12.68
C PRO A 1047 21.55 6.34 14.10
N ILE A 1048 21.90 7.35 14.89
CA ILE A 1048 22.39 7.20 16.26
C ILE A 1048 21.34 6.61 17.20
N GLU A 1049 20.06 6.93 17.02
CA GLU A 1049 18.98 6.61 17.96
C GLU A 1049 18.38 5.21 17.79
N GLN A 1050 18.66 4.53 16.68
CA GLN A 1050 18.02 3.26 16.34
C GLN A 1050 18.93 2.39 15.45
N ASP A 1051 18.49 1.16 15.19
CA ASP A 1051 19.08 0.27 14.22
C ASP A 1051 18.09 -0.03 13.08
N TYR A 1052 18.60 -0.65 12.02
CA TYR A 1052 17.79 -1.07 10.89
C TYR A 1052 17.11 -2.40 11.15
N PHE A 1053 15.85 -2.48 10.70
CA PHE A 1053 15.17 -3.76 10.59
C PHE A 1053 15.65 -4.45 9.31
N ILE A 1054 16.03 -5.72 9.40
CA ILE A 1054 16.52 -6.50 8.25
C ILE A 1054 15.83 -7.86 8.30
N ASP A 1055 15.03 -8.17 7.29
CA ASP A 1055 14.32 -9.44 7.15
C ASP A 1055 14.77 -10.23 5.92
N GLY A 1056 15.59 -9.63 5.04
CA GLY A 1056 16.01 -10.24 3.78
C GLY A 1056 14.89 -10.32 2.72
N LEU A 1057 13.75 -9.69 2.99
CA LEU A 1057 12.59 -9.58 2.11
C LEU A 1057 12.40 -8.09 1.77
N ALA A 1058 11.54 -7.38 2.51
CA ALA A 1058 11.26 -5.97 2.30
C ALA A 1058 12.40 -5.05 2.76
N PHE A 1059 13.21 -5.52 3.71
CA PHE A 1059 14.25 -4.72 4.35
C PHE A 1059 15.61 -5.38 4.24
N THR A 1060 16.47 -4.75 3.44
CA THR A 1060 17.88 -5.09 3.24
C THR A 1060 18.75 -3.85 3.39
N THR A 1061 20.02 -4.06 3.73
CA THR A 1061 21.07 -3.02 3.71
C THR A 1061 21.82 -2.98 2.38
N ASP A 1062 21.70 -4.04 1.57
CA ASP A 1062 22.50 -4.32 0.37
C ASP A 1062 24.02 -4.25 0.58
N ALA A 1063 24.44 -4.31 1.84
CA ALA A 1063 25.83 -4.24 2.30
C ALA A 1063 26.01 -4.95 3.64
N ALA A 1064 27.24 -5.31 4.00
CA ALA A 1064 27.54 -5.93 5.29
C ALA A 1064 27.32 -4.96 6.46
N ARG A 1065 26.66 -5.44 7.54
CA ARG A 1065 26.43 -4.63 8.75
C ARG A 1065 27.76 -4.20 9.40
N PRO A 1066 28.03 -2.89 9.57
CA PRO A 1066 29.23 -2.40 10.24
C PRO A 1066 29.17 -2.64 11.76
N PRO A 1067 30.31 -2.73 12.46
CA PRO A 1067 30.33 -2.72 13.93
C PRO A 1067 29.79 -1.41 14.46
N ARG A 1068 29.02 -1.49 15.55
CA ARG A 1068 28.48 -0.32 16.25
C ARG A 1068 28.93 -0.26 17.69
N VAL A 1069 29.14 0.95 18.19
CA VAL A 1069 29.53 1.26 19.56
C VAL A 1069 28.29 1.71 20.31
N TYR A 1070 27.78 0.90 21.23
CA TYR A 1070 26.60 1.20 22.04
C TYR A 1070 27.01 2.10 23.19
N PHE A 1071 26.62 3.37 23.15
CA PHE A 1071 27.21 4.43 23.96
C PHE A 1071 26.98 4.24 25.46
N LYS A 1072 25.81 3.76 25.84
CA LYS A 1072 25.43 3.54 27.24
C LYS A 1072 26.26 2.47 27.94
N THR A 1073 26.71 1.46 27.21
CA THR A 1073 27.50 0.33 27.75
C THR A 1073 28.99 0.43 27.38
N GLY A 1074 29.31 1.16 26.31
CA GLY A 1074 30.63 1.20 25.68
C GLY A 1074 30.98 -0.08 24.91
N GLU A 1075 30.02 -0.99 24.70
CA GLU A 1075 30.23 -2.25 23.98
C GLU A 1075 30.26 -2.03 22.46
N ILE A 1076 31.09 -2.82 21.77
CA ILE A 1076 31.19 -2.81 20.31
C ILE A 1076 30.64 -4.13 19.78
N SER A 1077 29.60 -4.09 18.97
CA SER A 1077 28.92 -5.28 18.46
C SER A 1077 28.35 -5.10 17.06
N ARG A 1078 28.19 -6.22 16.34
CA ARG A 1078 27.43 -6.34 15.09
C ARG A 1078 26.11 -7.08 15.28
N ASP A 1079 25.83 -7.57 16.50
CA ASP A 1079 24.73 -8.50 16.81
C ASP A 1079 23.89 -8.04 18.00
N PHE A 1080 23.70 -6.72 18.16
CA PHE A 1080 22.87 -6.19 19.23
C PHE A 1080 21.39 -6.55 19.05
N LYS A 1081 20.73 -6.90 20.16
CA LYS A 1081 19.33 -7.35 20.18
C LYS A 1081 18.45 -6.63 21.22
N ASP A 1082 19.04 -5.86 22.12
CA ASP A 1082 18.34 -5.24 23.25
C ASP A 1082 17.69 -3.89 22.87
N PHE A 1083 16.88 -3.90 21.80
CA PHE A 1083 16.19 -2.71 21.32
C PHE A 1083 15.07 -2.24 22.25
N LYS A 1084 14.76 -0.95 22.19
CA LYS A 1084 13.65 -0.27 22.89
C LYS A 1084 12.70 0.37 21.90
N THR A 1085 11.43 0.45 22.27
CA THR A 1085 10.43 1.18 21.50
C THR A 1085 10.56 2.68 21.72
N ILE A 1086 10.79 3.44 20.65
CA ILE A 1086 10.55 4.87 20.58
C ILE A 1086 9.08 5.05 20.18
N LYS A 1087 8.25 5.46 21.13
CA LYS A 1087 6.78 5.46 21.00
C LYS A 1087 6.32 6.14 19.70
N GLY A 1088 5.61 5.40 18.86
CA GLY A 1088 5.04 5.88 17.59
C GLY A 1088 6.04 6.03 16.44
N PHE A 1089 7.35 5.85 16.69
CA PHE A 1089 8.41 6.12 15.73
C PHE A 1089 9.16 4.85 15.31
N SER A 1090 9.70 4.08 16.27
CA SER A 1090 10.54 2.91 15.97
C SER A 1090 10.46 1.84 17.06
N SER A 1091 10.51 0.57 16.66
CA SER A 1091 10.68 -0.58 17.57
C SER A 1091 12.15 -1.02 17.72
N TYR A 1092 13.05 -0.40 16.94
CA TYR A 1092 14.49 -0.71 16.89
C TYR A 1092 15.34 0.38 17.55
N GLY A 1093 14.77 1.13 18.49
CA GLY A 1093 15.47 2.17 19.22
C GLY A 1093 16.63 1.62 20.06
N VAL A 1094 17.71 2.37 20.13
CA VAL A 1094 18.91 2.02 20.92
C VAL A 1094 18.97 2.91 22.15
N ASP A 1095 18.87 2.31 23.33
CA ASP A 1095 18.93 3.04 24.61
C ASP A 1095 20.31 3.69 24.81
N GLY A 1096 20.34 5.02 24.89
CA GLY A 1096 21.56 5.84 24.94
C GLY A 1096 22.27 6.05 23.60
N GLY A 1097 21.76 5.46 22.50
CA GLY A 1097 22.28 5.60 21.15
C GLY A 1097 23.54 4.79 20.84
N ALA A 1098 23.93 4.78 19.56
CA ALA A 1098 25.12 4.08 19.09
C ALA A 1098 25.85 4.77 17.93
N GLY A 1099 27.18 4.70 17.96
CA GLY A 1099 28.06 5.10 16.86
C GLY A 1099 28.34 3.93 15.90
N THR A 1100 28.80 4.25 14.69
CA THR A 1100 29.13 3.30 13.63
C THR A 1100 30.62 3.34 13.35
N ILE A 1101 31.23 2.17 13.18
CA ILE A 1101 32.64 2.03 12.82
C ILE A 1101 32.73 1.66 11.34
N LEU A 1102 33.48 2.46 10.57
CA LEU A 1102 33.72 2.22 9.15
C LEU A 1102 35.23 2.19 8.86
N GLU A 1103 35.60 1.57 7.75
CA GLU A 1103 36.97 1.64 7.22
C GLU A 1103 37.02 2.24 5.81
N LEU A 1104 38.18 2.80 5.48
CA LEU A 1104 38.57 3.21 4.14
C LEU A 1104 39.97 2.67 3.84
N PRO A 1105 40.12 1.73 2.89
CA PRO A 1105 41.43 1.32 2.38
C PRO A 1105 42.17 2.51 1.76
N LEU A 1106 43.47 2.62 2.01
CA LEU A 1106 44.35 3.69 1.53
C LEU A 1106 45.54 3.13 0.76
N ASP A 1107 46.11 3.94 -0.12
CA ASP A 1107 47.36 3.61 -0.81
C ASP A 1107 48.54 3.82 0.15
N LYS A 1108 49.06 2.69 0.67
CA LYS A 1108 50.22 2.64 1.56
C LYS A 1108 51.49 3.29 1.00
N ASN A 1109 51.57 3.52 -0.32
CA ASN A 1109 52.73 4.11 -0.96
C ASN A 1109 52.64 5.64 -1.05
N LYS A 1110 51.45 6.22 -0.86
CA LYS A 1110 51.22 7.66 -0.97
C LYS A 1110 51.28 8.35 0.39
N THR A 1111 51.70 9.61 0.38
CA THR A 1111 51.77 10.45 1.58
C THR A 1111 50.45 11.17 1.79
N LEU A 1112 49.87 11.01 2.97
CA LEU A 1112 48.62 11.66 3.37
C LEU A 1112 48.83 13.17 3.53
N LYS A 1113 47.82 13.95 3.16
CA LYS A 1113 47.77 15.41 3.29
C LYS A 1113 46.68 15.85 4.26
N SER A 1114 45.45 15.39 4.08
CA SER A 1114 44.32 15.77 4.94
C SER A 1114 43.14 14.82 4.83
N LEU A 1115 42.31 14.81 5.87
CA LEU A 1115 40.95 14.28 5.87
C LEU A 1115 39.96 15.43 5.73
N THR A 1116 38.95 15.28 4.89
CA THR A 1116 37.77 16.15 4.87
C THR A 1116 36.54 15.33 5.23
N LEU A 1117 35.80 15.75 6.27
CA LEU A 1117 34.43 15.30 6.52
C LEU A 1117 33.49 16.36 5.95
N LYS A 1118 32.55 15.95 5.11
CA LYS A 1118 31.60 16.86 4.45
C LYS A 1118 30.18 16.27 4.52
N THR A 1119 29.22 17.09 4.91
CA THR A 1119 27.79 16.78 4.80
C THR A 1119 27.27 17.20 3.43
N ILE A 1120 26.36 16.40 2.84
CA ILE A 1120 25.81 16.63 1.51
C ILE A 1120 24.28 16.79 1.57
N ALA A 1121 23.57 15.90 2.26
CA ALA A 1121 22.12 15.93 2.42
C ALA A 1121 21.67 16.99 3.46
N ASN A 1122 20.44 17.49 3.31
CA ASN A 1122 19.91 18.59 4.15
C ASN A 1122 19.56 18.13 5.58
N ASP A 1123 18.74 17.09 5.71
CA ASP A 1123 18.10 16.69 6.96
C ASP A 1123 18.96 15.74 7.82
N VAL A 1124 20.29 15.91 7.78
CA VAL A 1124 21.24 15.02 8.47
C VAL A 1124 22.32 15.78 9.23
N VAL A 1125 22.79 15.18 10.32
CA VAL A 1125 23.97 15.61 11.06
C VAL A 1125 24.97 14.47 11.08
N ILE A 1126 26.19 14.72 10.63
CA ILE A 1126 27.23 13.69 10.52
C ILE A 1126 28.37 14.05 11.46
N GLY A 1127 28.78 13.10 12.30
CA GLY A 1127 29.79 13.33 13.32
C GLY A 1127 30.98 12.37 13.23
N LEU A 1128 32.20 12.92 13.33
CA LEU A 1128 33.44 12.16 13.49
C LEU A 1128 33.90 12.21 14.95
N MET A 1129 33.94 11.06 15.61
CA MET A 1129 34.38 10.93 17.01
C MET A 1129 35.85 10.54 17.12
N SER A 1130 36.34 9.69 16.22
CA SER A 1130 37.70 9.17 16.30
C SER A 1130 38.23 8.72 14.94
N LEU A 1131 39.55 8.82 14.75
CA LEU A 1131 40.29 8.38 13.55
C LEU A 1131 41.52 7.57 13.97
N THR A 1132 41.68 6.41 13.35
CA THR A 1132 42.86 5.55 13.52
C THR A 1132 43.46 5.15 12.18
N LEU A 1133 44.77 5.33 12.04
CA LEU A 1133 45.54 4.98 10.84
C LEU A 1133 46.34 3.70 11.09
N ILE A 1134 46.41 2.83 10.07
CA ILE A 1134 47.30 1.66 10.04
C ILE A 1134 48.54 2.01 9.22
N ARG A 1135 49.69 2.17 9.90
CA ARG A 1135 50.95 2.62 9.29
C ARG A 1135 51.92 1.49 8.98
#